data_AF-A0A1B1DW73-F1
#
_entry.id   AF-A0A1B1DW73-F1
#
_cell.length_a   1.000
_cell.length_b   1.000
_cell.length_c   1.000
_cell.angle_alpha   90.00
_cell.angle_beta   90.00
_cell.angle_gamma   90.00
#
_symmetry.space_group_name_H-M   'P 1'
#
loop_
_entity.id
_entity.type
_entity.pdbx_description
1 polymer ?
#
loop_
_entity_poly.entity_id
_entity_poly.type
_entity_poly.pdbx_seq_one_letter_code
_entity_poly.pdbx_strand_id
1 'polypeptide(L)'
;MGHAKKLLFFMVALCFCAKIKRKKVPAKGLPTNIFENASKRDKQNVYLFLLGTTQKKSHNKIFSSEEKRKMKKKEMKRIKSLNSLSDEDKYNLIKDIKKYCECTKKYRRLPTREVTIGNIKIGGNNKIAIQTMTTCDTKNVDECVNQIKKCKELGADLVRLTVQGVQEAEASYYIKEKLLAQNITIPLVADIHFNPKISMMAADVFDKIRVNPGNYVDGRKKWIDKVYKTREEFDEGKVFIREKFVPLIEKCKRLNRAIRIGTNHGSLSSRVLSYYGDTPLGMVESAFEFSDLCEQNNFFNVVFSMKASNAYIMIQSYRLLVARQYERMGNGLLFPLHLGVTEAGFGDNGRIKSYLGIGSLLYDGIGDTIRMSLTEDPWNELTPCKTLIKNLKKRVFYDDHEVGEKDGRVSPPPPADNTSSTLLNFEEHFRDYNKLTKRKVEKREGVMHEEFTIGNVVTDKELEDSLQIFKDLNLEVDQNGNLKKGVKSTDIVVIPKLGELSSKSWATVGKLAEAGVHLLAEYDEGDVAMLSGSTSGSGYTHDMDHVARNTLFYLHLNRVKTILQKNEGQIPLQSTAKGYVLMVNGKEDTKLIEDVFNQIKGKENPRPLFFLLKSDNIHEHVLATRRFNEIVNSLNIDLPYVHYANVNSTNYDDMLVDSTLYVGTCLIDLMGDGLIINVTDGYTKPDGNSKEEVRSRVALNSFLTLNILQDTRARLFKTDYISCPSCGRTLFNIQETTQKIMKLTGHLKGVKIAVMGCIVNGIGEMADAHFGYVGSGPKKIDLYYGKELVERNIPEEDACDKLVELIKKYNKWQDP
;
A
#
# COMPACT_ATOMS: atom_id res chain seq x y z
N MET A 1 30.37 -59.99 -27.91
CA MET A 1 29.89 -60.51 -26.62
C MET A 1 29.74 -59.36 -25.63
N GLY A 2 28.52 -58.86 -25.42
CA GLY A 2 28.27 -57.73 -24.52
C GLY A 2 26.80 -57.33 -24.37
N HIS A 3 25.87 -58.16 -24.86
CA HIS A 3 24.42 -57.95 -24.77
C HIS A 3 23.67 -59.10 -24.10
N ALA A 4 24.37 -60.14 -23.62
CA ALA A 4 23.78 -61.30 -22.93
C ALA A 4 23.89 -61.25 -21.39
N LYS A 5 24.51 -60.22 -20.79
CA LYS A 5 24.65 -60.07 -19.32
C LYS A 5 23.72 -59.04 -18.65
N LYS A 6 22.95 -58.26 -19.41
CA LYS A 6 21.97 -57.29 -18.85
C LYS A 6 20.53 -57.81 -18.76
N LEU A 7 20.20 -58.92 -19.43
CA LEU A 7 18.86 -59.52 -19.37
C LEU A 7 18.68 -60.49 -18.18
N LEU A 8 19.77 -61.06 -17.64
CA LEU A 8 19.72 -62.06 -16.56
C LEU A 8 19.58 -61.44 -15.15
N PHE A 9 19.92 -60.15 -14.99
CA PHE A 9 19.78 -59.45 -13.70
C PHE A 9 18.35 -58.88 -13.47
N PHE A 10 17.54 -58.79 -14.53
CA PHE A 10 16.18 -58.24 -14.46
C PHE A 10 15.11 -59.31 -14.15
N MET A 11 15.40 -60.60 -14.36
CA MET A 11 14.45 -61.70 -14.06
C MET A 11 14.59 -62.32 -12.67
N VAL A 12 15.69 -62.09 -11.95
CA VAL A 12 15.91 -62.67 -10.60
C VAL A 12 15.33 -61.79 -9.48
N ALA A 13 15.12 -60.49 -9.71
CA ALA A 13 14.53 -59.58 -8.72
C ALA A 13 12.98 -59.63 -8.65
N LEU A 14 12.33 -60.25 -9.64
CA LEU A 14 10.86 -60.32 -9.72
C LEU A 14 10.25 -61.59 -9.10
N CYS A 15 11.07 -62.54 -8.62
CA CYS A 15 10.60 -63.81 -8.07
C CYS A 15 10.72 -63.96 -6.53
N PHE A 16 11.11 -62.91 -5.78
CA PHE A 16 11.32 -63.04 -4.33
C PHE A 16 10.41 -62.21 -3.40
N CYS A 17 9.33 -61.61 -3.90
CA CYS A 17 8.36 -60.89 -3.06
C CYS A 17 6.91 -61.38 -3.23
N ALA A 18 6.71 -62.69 -3.26
CA ALA A 18 5.39 -63.31 -3.17
C ALA A 18 5.39 -64.46 -2.15
N LYS A 19 5.30 -64.10 -0.86
CA LYS A 19 4.69 -64.85 0.26
C LYS A 19 5.30 -64.35 1.57
N ILE A 20 4.50 -63.70 2.42
CA ILE A 20 4.47 -63.92 3.88
C ILE A 20 3.16 -63.31 4.42
N LYS A 21 2.49 -64.11 5.25
CA LYS A 21 1.15 -63.92 5.80
C LYS A 21 1.11 -62.86 6.91
N ARG A 22 -0.02 -62.15 6.98
CA ARG A 22 -0.42 -61.24 8.08
C ARG A 22 -0.49 -61.98 9.43
N LYS A 23 0.08 -61.39 10.49
CA LYS A 23 -0.34 -61.57 11.89
C LYS A 23 -0.46 -60.20 12.58
N LYS A 24 -1.58 -59.99 13.27
CA LYS A 24 -1.92 -58.81 14.11
C LYS A 24 -1.49 -59.06 15.55
N VAL A 25 -0.84 -58.10 16.22
CA VAL A 25 -0.72 -57.94 17.70
C VAL A 25 -0.55 -56.43 18.02
N PRO A 26 -1.06 -55.87 19.15
CA PRO A 26 -1.45 -54.45 19.27
C PRO A 26 -0.39 -53.52 19.87
N ALA A 27 -0.64 -52.21 19.72
CA ALA A 27 0.21 -51.09 20.11
C ALA A 27 0.27 -50.82 21.63
N LYS A 28 1.39 -50.22 22.10
CA LYS A 28 1.46 -49.25 23.22
C LYS A 28 2.87 -48.62 23.35
N GLY A 29 2.93 -47.28 23.54
CA GLY A 29 3.92 -46.61 24.42
C GLY A 29 5.11 -45.83 23.82
N LEU A 30 4.95 -44.50 23.68
CA LEU A 30 5.88 -43.34 23.80
C LEU A 30 7.36 -43.33 23.27
N PRO A 31 7.89 -42.12 22.92
CA PRO A 31 9.12 -41.93 22.14
C PRO A 31 10.36 -41.71 23.01
N THR A 32 11.50 -42.28 22.61
CA THR A 32 12.83 -41.93 23.12
C THR A 32 13.78 -41.64 21.97
N ASN A 33 14.46 -40.49 22.05
CA ASN A 33 15.57 -40.11 21.19
C ASN A 33 16.75 -41.04 21.47
N ILE A 34 17.36 -41.63 20.43
CA ILE A 34 18.68 -42.26 20.54
C ILE A 34 19.52 -41.80 19.33
N PHE A 35 20.48 -40.94 19.59
CA PHE A 35 21.71 -40.82 18.81
C PHE A 35 22.67 -41.87 19.37
N GLU A 36 23.20 -42.74 18.51
CA GLU A 36 24.27 -43.66 18.90
C GLU A 36 25.52 -43.39 18.05
N ASN A 37 26.65 -43.20 18.74
CA ASN A 37 27.97 -42.91 18.17
C ASN A 37 28.57 -44.17 17.54
N ALA A 38 28.90 -44.12 16.25
CA ALA A 38 29.76 -45.12 15.62
C ALA A 38 31.22 -44.62 15.57
N SER A 39 32.13 -45.40 16.15
CA SER A 39 33.57 -45.14 16.23
C SER A 39 34.28 -45.25 14.88
N LYS A 40 35.33 -44.43 14.73
CA LYS A 40 36.27 -44.32 13.60
C LYS A 40 36.74 -45.65 12.99
N ARG A 41 36.54 -45.81 11.68
CA ARG A 41 37.59 -46.05 10.66
C ARG A 41 37.00 -45.89 9.25
N ASP A 42 37.65 -45.04 8.48
CA ASP A 42 37.54 -44.77 7.04
C ASP A 42 36.30 -44.08 6.46
N LYS A 43 36.62 -43.18 5.51
CA LYS A 43 35.82 -42.06 5.00
C LYS A 43 34.70 -42.53 4.06
N GLN A 44 33.45 -42.53 4.51
CA GLN A 44 32.22 -42.18 3.75
C GLN A 44 30.99 -42.39 4.67
N ASN A 45 30.40 -41.31 5.20
CA ASN A 45 29.16 -41.42 5.99
C ASN A 45 27.94 -41.27 5.07
N VAL A 46 27.34 -42.42 4.71
CA VAL A 46 25.99 -42.52 4.14
C VAL A 46 25.01 -42.74 5.29
N TYR A 47 24.09 -41.81 5.53
CA TYR A 47 22.98 -42.02 6.46
C TYR A 47 21.83 -42.73 5.74
N LEU A 48 21.52 -43.97 6.16
CA LEU A 48 20.38 -44.74 5.65
C LEU A 48 19.14 -44.38 6.49
N PHE A 49 18.15 -43.68 5.89
CA PHE A 49 16.90 -43.34 6.57
C PHE A 49 15.80 -44.32 6.15
N LEU A 50 15.37 -45.20 7.05
CA LEU A 50 14.24 -46.11 6.84
C LEU A 50 12.92 -45.37 7.16
N LEU A 51 12.23 -44.88 6.12
CA LEU A 51 10.88 -44.32 6.22
C LEU A 51 9.83 -45.44 6.26
N GLY A 52 9.32 -45.77 7.44
CA GLY A 52 8.10 -46.56 7.59
C GLY A 52 6.86 -45.70 7.36
N THR A 53 6.24 -45.78 6.18
CA THR A 53 4.95 -45.13 5.89
C THR A 53 3.81 -46.16 5.93
N THR A 54 2.90 -46.01 6.90
CA THR A 54 1.60 -46.66 6.88
C THR A 54 0.66 -45.91 5.93
N GLN A 55 0.27 -46.56 4.82
CA GLN A 55 -0.73 -46.04 3.88
C GLN A 55 -2.12 -45.96 4.55
N LYS A 56 -2.67 -44.75 4.70
CA LYS A 56 -4.12 -44.53 4.73
C LYS A 56 -4.61 -44.36 3.30
N LYS A 57 -5.56 -45.21 2.86
CA LYS A 57 -6.25 -45.09 1.57
C LYS A 57 -7.05 -43.77 1.54
N SER A 58 -6.67 -42.81 0.69
CA SER A 58 -7.55 -41.71 0.29
C SER A 58 -8.31 -42.12 -0.98
N HIS A 59 -9.62 -41.87 -1.01
CA HIS A 59 -10.42 -41.99 -2.22
C HIS A 59 -10.07 -40.84 -3.18
N ASN A 60 -9.08 -41.04 -4.05
CA ASN A 60 -8.88 -40.19 -5.21
C ASN A 60 -9.83 -40.66 -6.33
N LYS A 61 -10.82 -39.84 -6.71
CA LYS A 61 -11.53 -39.99 -7.99
C LYS A 61 -10.51 -39.79 -9.12
N ILE A 62 -10.21 -40.85 -9.85
CA ILE A 62 -9.38 -40.79 -11.06
C ILE A 62 -10.28 -40.29 -12.19
N PHE A 63 -10.10 -39.03 -12.60
CA PHE A 63 -10.80 -38.48 -13.76
C PHE A 63 -10.39 -39.21 -15.05
N SER A 64 -11.38 -39.52 -15.89
CA SER A 64 -11.15 -40.21 -17.16
C SER A 64 -10.33 -39.37 -18.14
N SER A 65 -9.69 -40.01 -19.12
CA SER A 65 -8.95 -39.33 -20.18
C SER A 65 -9.81 -38.33 -20.96
N GLU A 66 -11.12 -38.56 -21.02
CA GLU A 66 -12.10 -37.70 -21.67
C GLU A 66 -12.45 -36.45 -20.85
N GLU A 67 -12.53 -36.56 -19.52
CA GLU A 67 -12.74 -35.42 -18.62
C GLU A 67 -11.53 -34.49 -18.62
N LYS A 68 -10.31 -35.04 -18.63
CA LYS A 68 -9.07 -34.27 -18.82
C LYS A 68 -9.04 -33.55 -20.17
N ARG A 69 -9.56 -34.17 -21.23
CA ARG A 69 -9.63 -33.58 -22.59
C ARG A 69 -10.68 -32.47 -22.67
N LYS A 70 -11.83 -32.63 -21.99
CA LYS A 70 -12.87 -31.59 -21.88
C LYS A 70 -12.37 -30.39 -21.07
N MET A 71 -11.65 -30.60 -19.97
CA MET A 71 -11.00 -29.51 -19.23
C MET A 71 -9.95 -28.79 -20.07
N LYS A 72 -9.04 -29.52 -20.75
CA LYS A 72 -8.07 -28.92 -21.67
C LYS A 72 -8.72 -28.12 -22.80
N LYS A 73 -9.82 -28.61 -23.38
CA LYS A 73 -10.58 -27.86 -24.41
C LYS A 73 -11.25 -26.60 -23.85
N LYS A 74 -11.73 -26.64 -22.60
CA LYS A 74 -12.34 -25.49 -21.91
C LYS A 74 -11.28 -24.44 -21.57
N GLU A 75 -10.10 -24.88 -21.16
CA GLU A 75 -8.90 -24.07 -20.90
C GLU A 75 -8.37 -23.44 -22.20
N MET A 76 -8.26 -24.20 -23.30
CA MET A 76 -7.87 -23.67 -24.62
C MET A 76 -8.89 -22.69 -25.21
N LYS A 77 -10.20 -22.88 -24.95
CA LYS A 77 -11.24 -21.90 -25.33
C LYS A 77 -11.12 -20.61 -24.51
N ARG A 78 -10.83 -20.71 -23.20
CA ARG A 78 -10.58 -19.55 -22.31
C ARG A 78 -9.32 -18.80 -22.74
N ILE A 79 -8.26 -19.50 -23.18
CA ILE A 79 -7.03 -18.89 -23.70
C ILE A 79 -7.27 -18.20 -25.05
N LYS A 80 -8.08 -18.78 -25.94
CA LYS A 80 -8.44 -18.12 -27.22
C LYS A 80 -9.28 -16.86 -27.04
N SER A 81 -10.16 -16.78 -26.04
CA SER A 81 -10.94 -15.56 -25.76
C SER A 81 -10.13 -14.43 -25.12
N LEU A 82 -8.92 -14.73 -24.61
CA LEU A 82 -8.01 -13.74 -24.02
C LEU A 82 -7.17 -12.99 -25.06
N ASN A 83 -6.98 -13.59 -26.24
CA ASN A 83 -6.09 -13.09 -27.29
C ASN A 83 -6.73 -12.05 -28.23
N SER A 84 -8.04 -11.80 -28.14
CA SER A 84 -8.78 -10.86 -28.99
C SER A 84 -9.14 -9.54 -28.31
N LEU A 85 -8.52 -9.25 -27.16
CA LEU A 85 -8.89 -8.16 -26.27
C LEU A 85 -7.93 -6.97 -26.46
N SER A 86 -8.47 -5.75 -26.58
CA SER A 86 -7.70 -4.50 -26.59
C SER A 86 -6.90 -4.33 -25.28
N ASP A 87 -5.92 -3.40 -25.21
CA ASP A 87 -5.19 -3.16 -23.94
C ASP A 87 -6.11 -2.66 -22.82
N GLU A 88 -7.20 -1.96 -23.18
CA GLU A 88 -8.30 -1.61 -22.30
C GLU A 88 -9.11 -2.86 -21.86
N ASP A 89 -9.21 -3.87 -22.72
CA ASP A 89 -9.84 -5.15 -22.39
C ASP A 89 -8.95 -6.14 -21.61
N LYS A 90 -7.62 -6.03 -21.72
CA LYS A 90 -6.65 -6.71 -20.84
C LYS A 90 -6.65 -6.07 -19.45
N TYR A 91 -6.82 -4.75 -19.37
CA TYR A 91 -7.17 -4.08 -18.13
C TYR A 91 -8.54 -4.55 -17.62
N ASN A 92 -9.51 -4.79 -18.51
CA ASN A 92 -10.80 -5.40 -18.18
C ASN A 92 -10.75 -6.91 -17.84
N LEU A 93 -9.61 -7.61 -17.93
CA LEU A 93 -9.49 -9.01 -17.47
C LEU A 93 -9.59 -9.13 -15.95
N ILE A 94 -9.27 -8.02 -15.31
CA ILE A 94 -9.65 -7.64 -13.98
C ILE A 94 -11.14 -7.28 -14.12
N LYS A 95 -12.11 -8.17 -14.33
CA LYS A 95 -13.57 -7.79 -14.24
C LYS A 95 -14.37 -8.77 -13.40
N ASP A 96 -13.79 -9.94 -13.14
CA ASP A 96 -14.41 -11.02 -12.37
C ASP A 96 -13.60 -11.35 -11.10
N ILE A 97 -12.85 -10.39 -10.53
CA ILE A 97 -12.26 -10.58 -9.20
C ILE A 97 -13.38 -10.60 -8.17
N LYS A 98 -13.81 -11.80 -7.79
CA LYS A 98 -14.89 -11.98 -6.81
C LYS A 98 -14.40 -11.97 -5.36
N LYS A 99 -13.15 -12.36 -5.11
CA LYS A 99 -12.58 -12.48 -3.75
C LYS A 99 -11.09 -12.17 -3.73
N TYR A 100 -10.71 -11.07 -3.07
CA TYR A 100 -9.30 -10.69 -2.83
C TYR A 100 -8.98 -10.51 -1.33
N CYS A 101 -10.01 -10.55 -0.48
CA CYS A 101 -9.92 -10.56 0.97
C CYS A 101 -10.94 -11.55 1.53
N GLU A 102 -10.83 -11.90 2.81
CA GLU A 102 -11.76 -12.84 3.45
C GLU A 102 -13.10 -12.21 3.84
N CYS A 103 -13.12 -10.91 4.13
CA CYS A 103 -14.32 -10.15 4.42
C CYS A 103 -14.03 -8.65 4.27
N THR A 104 -14.97 -7.89 3.71
CA THR A 104 -14.85 -6.42 3.59
C THR A 104 -15.35 -5.67 4.83
N LYS A 105 -16.08 -6.36 5.72
CA LYS A 105 -16.75 -5.83 6.93
C LYS A 105 -16.03 -6.14 8.23
N LYS A 106 -15.25 -7.21 8.27
CA LYS A 106 -14.52 -7.70 9.45
C LYS A 106 -13.10 -8.00 9.05
N TYR A 107 -12.14 -7.62 9.88
CA TYR A 107 -10.77 -8.05 9.64
C TYR A 107 -10.69 -9.57 9.75
N ARG A 108 -10.25 -10.19 8.66
CA ARG A 108 -9.89 -11.59 8.62
C ARG A 108 -8.59 -11.70 7.88
N ARG A 109 -7.57 -12.19 8.60
CA ARG A 109 -6.28 -12.41 7.99
C ARG A 109 -6.39 -13.45 6.87
N LEU A 110 -5.73 -13.17 5.76
CA LEU A 110 -5.67 -14.05 4.61
C LEU A 110 -5.06 -15.41 5.00
N PRO A 111 -5.69 -16.55 4.68
CA PRO A 111 -5.18 -17.87 5.03
C PRO A 111 -4.03 -18.26 4.09
N THR A 112 -2.81 -17.93 4.50
CA THR A 112 -1.59 -18.24 3.76
C THR A 112 -0.88 -19.47 4.35
N ARG A 113 -0.01 -20.09 3.56
CA ARG A 113 0.85 -21.20 3.98
C ARG A 113 1.89 -20.71 4.96
N GLU A 114 2.27 -21.56 5.89
CA GLU A 114 3.44 -21.29 6.71
C GLU A 114 4.72 -21.56 5.92
N VAL A 115 5.63 -20.59 5.89
CA VAL A 115 6.96 -20.70 5.28
C VAL A 115 8.00 -20.45 6.36
N THR A 116 8.91 -21.41 6.54
CA THR A 116 10.03 -21.31 7.48
C THR A 116 11.21 -20.58 6.82
N ILE A 117 11.79 -19.60 7.52
CA ILE A 117 12.94 -18.83 7.08
C ILE A 117 13.94 -18.79 8.25
N GLY A 118 14.98 -19.59 8.19
CA GLY A 118 15.91 -19.73 9.31
C GLY A 118 15.17 -20.21 10.56
N ASN A 119 15.22 -19.41 11.63
CA ASN A 119 14.56 -19.70 12.90
C ASN A 119 13.16 -19.08 13.06
N ILE A 120 12.60 -18.43 12.02
CA ILE A 120 11.26 -17.83 12.08
C ILE A 120 10.31 -18.49 11.08
N LYS A 121 9.02 -18.23 11.27
CA LYS A 121 7.94 -18.62 10.36
C LYS A 121 7.14 -17.39 9.95
N ILE A 122 6.75 -17.32 8.69
CA ILE A 122 5.82 -16.32 8.17
C ILE A 122 4.63 -17.02 7.49
N GLY A 123 3.51 -16.30 7.38
CA GLY A 123 2.27 -16.88 6.88
C GLY A 123 1.49 -17.64 7.95
N GLY A 124 0.31 -18.15 7.59
CA GLY A 124 -0.62 -18.78 8.52
C GLY A 124 -1.03 -17.81 9.63
N ASN A 125 -0.92 -18.25 10.89
CA ASN A 125 -1.26 -17.43 12.07
C ASN A 125 -0.05 -16.72 12.70
N ASN A 126 1.14 -16.79 12.11
CA ASN A 126 2.36 -16.17 12.66
C ASN A 126 2.33 -14.64 12.56
N LYS A 127 2.90 -13.91 13.52
CA LYS A 127 2.94 -12.44 13.46
C LYS A 127 3.45 -11.90 12.11
N ILE A 128 3.00 -10.71 11.71
CA ILE A 128 3.53 -10.02 10.53
C ILE A 128 5.00 -9.71 10.79
N ALA A 129 5.91 -10.30 10.02
CA ALA A 129 7.34 -10.15 10.23
C ALA A 129 7.88 -8.83 9.65
N ILE A 130 8.65 -8.07 10.44
CA ILE A 130 9.24 -6.80 10.04
C ILE A 130 10.61 -7.03 9.38
N GLN A 131 10.82 -6.45 8.20
CA GLN A 131 12.07 -6.56 7.44
C GLN A 131 12.68 -5.20 7.18
N THR A 132 14.01 -5.17 7.13
CA THR A 132 14.80 -4.04 6.62
C THR A 132 15.89 -4.54 5.67
N MET A 133 16.65 -3.63 5.07
CA MET A 133 17.76 -3.93 4.18
C MET A 133 18.97 -3.10 4.56
N THR A 134 20.16 -3.71 4.58
CA THR A 134 21.40 -2.99 4.87
C THR A 134 21.78 -1.99 3.78
N THR A 135 22.48 -0.94 4.19
CA THR A 135 23.08 0.07 3.29
C THR A 135 24.57 -0.14 3.07
N CYS A 136 25.23 -0.94 3.91
CA CYS A 136 26.64 -1.30 3.75
C CYS A 136 26.94 -1.94 2.39
N ASP A 137 28.14 -1.69 1.85
CA ASP A 137 28.71 -2.56 0.81
C ASP A 137 28.92 -3.94 1.43
N THR A 138 28.36 -5.00 0.82
CA THR A 138 28.41 -6.36 1.37
C THR A 138 29.84 -6.92 1.45
N LYS A 139 30.81 -6.34 0.73
CA LYS A 139 32.23 -6.65 0.90
C LYS A 139 32.79 -6.14 2.22
N ASN A 140 32.20 -5.10 2.82
CA ASN A 140 32.58 -4.59 4.14
C ASN A 140 31.88 -5.42 5.23
N VAL A 141 32.52 -6.55 5.57
CA VAL A 141 31.98 -7.54 6.51
C VAL A 141 31.64 -6.91 7.86
N ASP A 142 32.53 -6.12 8.46
CA ASP A 142 32.34 -5.59 9.81
C ASP A 142 31.22 -4.55 9.87
N GLU A 143 31.15 -3.67 8.86
CA GLU A 143 30.05 -2.71 8.76
C GLU A 143 28.70 -3.40 8.62
N CYS A 144 28.61 -4.44 7.77
CA CYS A 144 27.37 -5.19 7.62
C CYS A 144 26.98 -5.94 8.89
N VAL A 145 27.93 -6.55 9.61
CA VAL A 145 27.67 -7.20 10.90
C VAL A 145 27.13 -6.18 11.91
N ASN A 146 27.72 -4.99 11.99
CA ASN A 146 27.27 -3.92 12.88
C ASN A 146 25.86 -3.42 12.53
N GLN A 147 25.57 -3.17 11.25
CA GLN A 147 24.23 -2.77 10.81
C GLN A 147 23.19 -3.85 11.10
N ILE A 148 23.49 -5.12 10.81
CA ILE A 148 22.58 -6.26 11.06
C ILE A 148 22.29 -6.39 12.55
N LYS A 149 23.33 -6.30 13.40
CA LYS A 149 23.19 -6.33 14.85
C LYS A 149 22.27 -5.22 15.35
N LYS A 150 22.52 -3.97 14.93
CA LYS A 150 21.69 -2.82 15.28
C LYS A 150 20.24 -3.01 14.83
N CYS A 151 20.00 -3.51 13.61
CA CYS A 151 18.65 -3.78 13.12
C CYS A 151 17.94 -4.86 13.95
N LYS A 152 18.64 -5.93 14.35
CA LYS A 152 18.11 -6.97 15.23
C LYS A 152 17.72 -6.39 16.59
N GLU A 153 18.61 -5.63 17.22
CA GLU A 153 18.37 -4.99 18.53
C GLU A 153 17.15 -4.06 18.50
N LEU A 154 16.97 -3.36 17.38
CA LEU A 154 15.80 -2.50 17.13
C LEU A 154 14.57 -3.27 16.64
N GLY A 155 14.59 -4.60 16.63
CA GLY A 155 13.41 -5.45 16.43
C GLY A 155 13.10 -5.85 14.99
N ALA A 156 14.09 -5.87 14.10
CA ALA A 156 13.95 -6.52 12.79
C ALA A 156 13.82 -8.03 12.93
N ASP A 157 12.86 -8.65 12.23
CA ASP A 157 12.71 -10.11 12.18
C ASP A 157 13.57 -10.73 11.08
N LEU A 158 13.83 -10.01 9.98
CA LEU A 158 14.77 -10.42 8.93
C LEU A 158 15.54 -9.21 8.40
N VAL A 159 16.79 -9.45 7.97
CA VAL A 159 17.63 -8.43 7.32
C VAL A 159 18.02 -8.89 5.93
N ARG A 160 17.85 -7.99 4.96
CA ARG A 160 18.22 -8.23 3.56
C ARG A 160 19.56 -7.60 3.22
N LEU A 161 20.38 -8.31 2.43
CA LEU A 161 21.65 -7.83 1.90
C LEU A 161 21.65 -7.87 0.37
N THR A 162 22.37 -6.93 -0.24
CA THR A 162 22.62 -6.93 -1.68
C THR A 162 23.68 -7.98 -2.01
N VAL A 163 23.40 -8.90 -2.94
CA VAL A 163 24.41 -9.84 -3.42
C VAL A 163 24.35 -9.90 -4.95
N GLN A 164 25.25 -9.19 -5.64
CA GLN A 164 25.26 -9.13 -7.11
C GLN A 164 26.44 -9.85 -7.76
N GLY A 165 27.56 -10.01 -7.06
CA GLY A 165 28.77 -10.65 -7.56
C GLY A 165 29.29 -11.75 -6.64
N VAL A 166 30.40 -12.37 -7.08
CA VAL A 166 31.07 -13.47 -6.39
C VAL A 166 31.68 -12.99 -5.08
N GLN A 167 32.30 -11.81 -5.08
CA GLN A 167 32.92 -11.22 -3.91
C GLN A 167 31.91 -10.92 -2.79
N GLU A 168 30.72 -10.39 -3.12
CA GLU A 168 29.67 -10.18 -2.13
C GLU A 168 29.13 -11.51 -1.59
N ALA A 169 29.02 -12.54 -2.44
CA ALA A 169 28.59 -13.87 -2.02
C ALA A 169 29.60 -14.54 -1.08
N GLU A 170 30.91 -14.41 -1.35
CA GLU A 170 31.99 -14.87 -0.48
C GLU A 170 32.02 -14.08 0.83
N ALA A 171 31.93 -12.75 0.77
CA ALA A 171 31.88 -11.89 1.96
C ALA A 171 30.69 -12.24 2.87
N SER A 172 29.56 -12.63 2.29
CA SER A 172 28.37 -13.06 3.05
C SER A 172 28.63 -14.28 3.94
N TYR A 173 29.56 -15.17 3.58
CA TYR A 173 29.96 -16.30 4.44
C TYR A 173 30.57 -15.78 5.74
N TYR A 174 31.54 -14.87 5.65
CA TYR A 174 32.20 -14.26 6.81
C TYR A 174 31.23 -13.42 7.64
N ILE A 175 30.27 -12.73 7.00
CA ILE A 175 29.20 -12.02 7.71
C ILE A 175 28.38 -13.00 8.56
N LYS A 176 27.91 -14.10 7.97
CA LYS A 176 27.11 -15.11 8.69
C LYS A 176 27.92 -15.76 9.81
N GLU A 177 29.18 -16.09 9.56
CA GLU A 177 30.09 -16.67 10.55
C GLU A 177 30.30 -15.74 11.74
N LYS A 178 30.64 -14.46 11.51
CA LYS A 178 30.81 -13.47 12.59
C LYS A 178 29.52 -13.25 13.38
N LEU A 179 28.36 -13.20 12.73
CA LEU A 179 27.07 -13.09 13.42
C LEU A 179 26.84 -14.31 14.32
N LEU A 180 27.08 -15.53 13.83
CA LEU A 180 26.92 -16.75 14.62
C LEU A 180 27.91 -16.83 15.79
N ALA A 181 29.17 -16.42 15.58
CA ALA A 181 30.17 -16.33 16.65
C ALA A 181 29.75 -15.36 17.78
N GLN A 182 28.92 -14.36 17.45
CA GLN A 182 28.33 -13.43 18.42
C GLN A 182 26.94 -13.86 18.92
N ASN A 183 26.51 -15.11 18.67
CA ASN A 183 25.16 -15.63 18.99
C ASN A 183 24.01 -14.82 18.35
N ILE A 184 24.26 -14.21 17.18
CA ILE A 184 23.26 -13.47 16.41
C ILE A 184 22.67 -14.37 15.32
N THR A 185 21.48 -14.93 15.57
CA THR A 185 20.81 -15.88 14.68
C THR A 185 19.71 -15.27 13.78
N ILE A 186 19.77 -13.97 13.49
CA ILE A 186 18.74 -13.32 12.66
C ILE A 186 18.76 -13.91 11.22
N PRO A 187 17.60 -14.24 10.63
CA PRO A 187 17.54 -14.74 9.27
C PRO A 187 18.00 -13.68 8.25
N LEU A 188 18.87 -14.11 7.33
CA LEU A 188 19.40 -13.26 6.27
C LEU A 188 18.69 -13.55 4.94
N VAL A 189 18.43 -12.48 4.18
CA VAL A 189 17.83 -12.55 2.84
C VAL A 189 18.81 -12.05 1.78
N ALA A 190 19.12 -12.85 0.76
CA ALA A 190 19.92 -12.39 -0.37
C ALA A 190 19.03 -11.69 -1.41
N ASP A 191 19.41 -10.48 -1.83
CA ASP A 191 18.73 -9.75 -2.90
C ASP A 191 19.50 -9.89 -4.22
N ILE A 192 18.97 -10.71 -5.14
CA ILE A 192 19.67 -11.12 -6.37
C ILE A 192 18.86 -10.68 -7.58
N HIS A 193 19.52 -10.03 -8.55
CA HIS A 193 18.84 -9.48 -9.72
C HIS A 193 19.11 -10.25 -11.01
N PHE A 194 20.37 -10.60 -11.35
CA PHE A 194 20.72 -10.98 -12.73
C PHE A 194 21.47 -12.30 -12.91
N ASN A 195 21.97 -12.91 -11.83
CA ASN A 195 22.96 -13.98 -11.97
C ASN A 195 22.55 -15.27 -11.22
N PRO A 196 22.10 -16.30 -11.97
CA PRO A 196 21.77 -17.61 -11.40
C PRO A 196 22.94 -18.24 -10.62
N LYS A 197 24.20 -18.06 -11.08
CA LYS A 197 25.38 -18.57 -10.36
C LYS A 197 25.49 -17.99 -8.96
N ILE A 198 25.28 -16.68 -8.83
CA ILE A 198 25.31 -15.99 -7.53
C ILE A 198 24.16 -16.46 -6.64
N SER A 199 22.97 -16.73 -7.22
CA SER A 199 21.87 -17.31 -6.44
C SER A 199 22.15 -18.69 -5.88
N MET A 200 22.92 -19.51 -6.62
CA MET A 200 23.36 -20.80 -6.12
C MET A 200 24.34 -20.63 -4.96
N MET A 201 25.32 -19.72 -5.05
CA MET A 201 26.26 -19.45 -3.95
C MET A 201 25.54 -18.89 -2.72
N ALA A 202 24.66 -17.92 -2.91
CA ALA A 202 23.91 -17.31 -1.83
C ALA A 202 23.03 -18.33 -1.08
N ALA A 203 22.48 -19.35 -1.76
CA ALA A 203 21.67 -20.38 -1.11
C ALA A 203 22.43 -21.20 -0.04
N ASP A 204 23.76 -21.25 -0.10
CA ASP A 204 24.58 -21.92 0.92
C ASP A 204 24.61 -21.16 2.24
N VAL A 205 24.52 -19.83 2.19
CA VAL A 205 24.71 -18.93 3.34
C VAL A 205 23.39 -18.38 3.87
N PHE A 206 22.48 -17.97 2.97
CA PHE A 206 21.28 -17.22 3.30
C PHE A 206 20.08 -18.14 3.59
N ASP A 207 19.17 -17.64 4.43
CA ASP A 207 17.95 -18.35 4.84
C ASP A 207 16.82 -18.20 3.81
N LYS A 208 16.84 -17.11 3.03
CA LYS A 208 15.90 -16.81 1.95
C LYS A 208 16.58 -16.13 0.78
N ILE A 209 16.22 -16.52 -0.44
CA ILE A 209 16.72 -15.92 -1.68
C ILE A 209 15.60 -15.11 -2.34
N ARG A 210 15.79 -13.81 -2.56
CA ARG A 210 14.89 -13.04 -3.42
C ARG A 210 15.37 -13.11 -4.86
N VAL A 211 14.46 -13.49 -5.74
CA VAL A 211 14.61 -13.41 -7.20
C VAL A 211 13.63 -12.39 -7.78
N ASN A 212 14.05 -11.71 -8.84
CA ASN A 212 13.20 -10.83 -9.63
C ASN A 212 12.90 -11.49 -10.98
N PRO A 213 11.67 -11.93 -11.25
CA PRO A 213 11.29 -12.58 -12.50
C PRO A 213 11.72 -11.85 -13.77
N GLY A 214 11.60 -10.53 -13.80
CA GLY A 214 11.82 -9.77 -15.03
C GLY A 214 13.30 -9.63 -15.46
N ASN A 215 14.23 -9.89 -14.53
CA ASN A 215 15.66 -9.66 -14.76
C ASN A 215 16.54 -10.89 -14.45
N TYR A 216 16.01 -11.91 -13.77
CA TYR A 216 16.77 -13.08 -13.30
C TYR A 216 17.43 -13.85 -14.45
N VAL A 217 16.79 -13.84 -15.61
CA VAL A 217 17.14 -14.65 -16.78
C VAL A 217 17.59 -13.76 -17.94
N ASP A 218 16.88 -12.64 -18.16
CA ASP A 218 17.13 -11.73 -19.28
C ASP A 218 18.32 -10.76 -19.02
N GLY A 219 18.84 -10.72 -17.79
CA GLY A 219 19.92 -9.82 -17.40
C GLY A 219 19.46 -8.37 -17.22
N ARG A 220 20.35 -7.40 -17.44
CA ARG A 220 20.02 -5.97 -17.32
C ARG A 220 19.11 -5.53 -18.47
N LYS A 221 18.05 -4.78 -18.15
CA LYS A 221 17.18 -4.14 -19.15
C LYS A 221 18.02 -3.30 -20.12
N LYS A 222 17.79 -3.49 -21.41
CA LYS A 222 18.23 -2.62 -22.49
C LYS A 222 16.98 -2.09 -23.18
N TRP A 223 16.95 -0.81 -23.55
CA TRP A 223 15.80 -0.19 -24.24
C TRP A 223 15.55 -0.71 -25.66
N ILE A 224 16.37 -1.65 -26.15
CA ILE A 224 16.18 -2.31 -27.44
C ILE A 224 15.34 -3.56 -27.17
N ASP A 225 14.02 -3.39 -27.24
CA ASP A 225 13.06 -4.46 -26.98
C ASP A 225 12.88 -5.34 -28.22
N LYS A 226 13.20 -6.63 -28.08
CA LYS A 226 12.65 -7.66 -28.97
C LYS A 226 11.13 -7.69 -28.73
N VAL A 227 10.35 -7.35 -29.75
CA VAL A 227 8.88 -7.42 -29.67
C VAL A 227 8.45 -8.88 -29.85
N TYR A 228 7.81 -9.44 -28.83
CA TYR A 228 7.24 -10.79 -28.88
C TYR A 228 5.80 -10.68 -29.36
N LYS A 229 5.51 -11.13 -30.60
CA LYS A 229 4.19 -10.93 -31.24
C LYS A 229 3.27 -12.13 -31.09
N THR A 230 3.83 -13.33 -30.91
CA THR A 230 3.06 -14.57 -30.84
C THR A 230 3.16 -15.25 -29.47
N ARG A 231 2.19 -16.11 -29.15
CA ARG A 231 2.17 -16.84 -27.88
C ARG A 231 3.27 -17.92 -27.85
N GLU A 232 3.58 -18.48 -29.01
CA GLU A 232 4.63 -19.46 -29.20
C GLU A 232 6.00 -18.85 -28.85
N GLU A 233 6.33 -17.67 -29.39
CA GLU A 233 7.55 -16.92 -29.03
C GLU A 233 7.61 -16.58 -27.54
N PHE A 234 6.47 -16.26 -26.93
CA PHE A 234 6.37 -16.00 -25.50
C PHE A 234 6.61 -17.26 -24.66
N ASP A 235 6.10 -18.42 -25.07
CA ASP A 235 6.23 -19.66 -24.33
C ASP A 235 7.62 -20.32 -24.52
N GLU A 236 8.30 -20.10 -25.65
CA GLU A 236 9.70 -20.51 -25.85
C GLU A 236 10.63 -19.94 -24.77
N GLY A 237 10.44 -18.66 -24.40
CA GLY A 237 11.21 -18.01 -23.33
C GLY A 237 11.11 -18.71 -21.97
N LYS A 238 10.03 -19.46 -21.71
CA LYS A 238 9.86 -20.20 -20.45
C LYS A 238 10.82 -21.37 -20.31
N VAL A 239 11.27 -21.96 -21.42
CA VAL A 239 12.25 -23.05 -21.40
C VAL A 239 13.56 -22.56 -20.78
N PHE A 240 14.01 -21.38 -21.19
CA PHE A 240 15.24 -20.80 -20.65
C PHE A 240 15.10 -20.41 -19.17
N ILE A 241 13.95 -19.89 -18.76
CA ILE A 241 13.66 -19.66 -17.33
C ILE A 241 13.75 -20.96 -16.53
N ARG A 242 13.18 -22.05 -17.05
CA ARG A 242 13.23 -23.37 -16.42
C ARG A 242 14.67 -23.84 -16.22
N GLU A 243 15.50 -23.79 -17.25
CA GLU A 243 16.90 -24.22 -17.19
C GLU A 243 17.71 -23.48 -16.13
N LYS A 244 17.45 -22.19 -15.93
CA LYS A 244 18.21 -21.36 -14.98
C LYS A 244 17.64 -21.38 -13.58
N PHE A 245 16.32 -21.49 -13.42
CA PHE A 245 15.65 -21.34 -12.13
C PHE A 245 15.45 -22.69 -11.40
N VAL A 246 15.18 -23.79 -12.10
CA VAL A 246 14.99 -25.11 -11.48
C VAL A 246 16.18 -25.56 -10.61
N PRO A 247 17.45 -25.36 -11.01
CA PRO A 247 18.58 -25.70 -10.15
C PRO A 247 18.57 -24.97 -8.80
N LEU A 248 18.11 -23.70 -8.78
CA LEU A 248 17.95 -22.95 -7.53
C LEU A 248 16.83 -23.55 -6.68
N ILE A 249 15.69 -23.90 -7.29
CA ILE A 249 14.58 -24.55 -6.59
C ILE A 249 15.05 -25.84 -5.91
N GLU A 250 15.74 -26.72 -6.63
CA GLU A 250 16.25 -27.99 -6.10
C GLU A 250 17.24 -27.77 -4.96
N LYS A 251 18.16 -26.80 -5.11
CA LYS A 251 19.11 -26.46 -4.05
C LYS A 251 18.42 -25.90 -2.81
N CYS A 252 17.52 -24.94 -2.98
CA CYS A 252 16.73 -24.37 -1.87
C CYS A 252 15.88 -25.45 -1.19
N LYS A 253 15.32 -26.40 -1.94
CA LYS A 253 14.58 -27.55 -1.38
C LYS A 253 15.48 -28.42 -0.50
N ARG A 254 16.67 -28.77 -0.97
CA ARG A 254 17.64 -29.58 -0.22
C ARG A 254 18.14 -28.89 1.05
N LEU A 255 18.35 -27.57 0.98
CA LEU A 255 18.88 -26.76 2.09
C LEU A 255 17.80 -26.17 2.99
N ASN A 256 16.52 -26.49 2.73
CA ASN A 256 15.36 -25.91 3.41
C ASN A 256 15.40 -24.36 3.45
N ARG A 257 15.63 -23.74 2.29
CA ARG A 257 15.61 -22.28 2.11
C ARG A 257 14.28 -21.85 1.52
N ALA A 258 13.90 -20.60 1.78
CA ALA A 258 12.77 -19.97 1.12
C ALA A 258 13.18 -19.21 -0.13
N ILE A 259 12.27 -19.07 -1.10
CA ILE A 259 12.42 -18.21 -2.27
C ILE A 259 11.35 -17.13 -2.22
N ARG A 260 11.75 -15.86 -2.30
CA ARG A 260 10.84 -14.76 -2.56
C ARG A 260 10.84 -14.44 -4.06
N ILE A 261 9.71 -14.67 -4.72
CA ILE A 261 9.47 -14.24 -6.10
C ILE A 261 8.93 -12.81 -6.03
N GLY A 262 9.77 -11.83 -6.36
CA GLY A 262 9.46 -10.43 -6.17
C GLY A 262 9.48 -9.62 -7.46
N THR A 263 8.28 -9.39 -8.02
CA THR A 263 8.07 -8.59 -9.21
C THR A 263 8.01 -7.10 -8.85
N ASN A 264 8.77 -6.27 -9.56
CA ASN A 264 8.62 -4.82 -9.50
C ASN A 264 8.09 -4.30 -10.83
N HIS A 265 7.20 -3.30 -10.77
CA HIS A 265 6.60 -2.63 -11.92
C HIS A 265 7.67 -2.15 -12.92
N GLY A 266 8.68 -1.40 -12.45
CA GLY A 266 9.74 -0.88 -13.33
C GLY A 266 10.63 -1.95 -13.98
N SER A 267 10.56 -3.22 -13.55
CA SER A 267 11.47 -4.29 -13.98
C SER A 267 10.81 -5.46 -14.69
N LEU A 268 9.59 -5.32 -15.20
CA LEU A 268 8.97 -6.39 -16.02
C LEU A 268 9.83 -6.73 -17.25
N SER A 269 9.96 -8.02 -17.59
CA SER A 269 10.73 -8.44 -18.76
C SER A 269 10.08 -7.94 -20.05
N SER A 270 10.87 -7.72 -21.11
CA SER A 270 10.35 -7.29 -22.42
C SER A 270 9.28 -8.25 -22.96
N ARG A 271 9.37 -9.54 -22.62
CA ARG A 271 8.40 -10.57 -22.98
C ARG A 271 7.05 -10.37 -22.31
N VAL A 272 7.05 -10.07 -21.00
CA VAL A 272 5.83 -9.76 -20.24
C VAL A 272 5.25 -8.42 -20.70
N LEU A 273 6.09 -7.39 -20.86
CA LEU A 273 5.67 -6.08 -21.34
C LEU A 273 5.03 -6.13 -22.73
N SER A 274 5.61 -6.89 -23.66
CA SER A 274 5.06 -7.02 -25.03
C SER A 274 3.68 -7.67 -25.05
N TYR A 275 3.42 -8.63 -24.15
CA TYR A 275 2.20 -9.43 -24.19
C TYR A 275 1.09 -8.87 -23.27
N TYR A 276 1.43 -8.51 -22.04
CA TYR A 276 0.50 -8.05 -21.00
C TYR A 276 0.54 -6.54 -20.75
N GLY A 277 1.50 -5.82 -21.33
CA GLY A 277 1.73 -4.40 -21.04
C GLY A 277 2.35 -4.17 -19.66
N ASP A 278 2.60 -2.90 -19.35
CA ASP A 278 3.03 -2.45 -18.02
C ASP A 278 1.81 -2.32 -17.10
N THR A 279 1.30 -3.47 -16.63
CA THR A 279 0.01 -3.58 -15.94
C THR A 279 0.11 -4.44 -14.68
N PRO A 280 -0.84 -4.28 -13.72
CA PRO A 280 -0.97 -5.21 -12.60
C PRO A 280 -1.05 -6.68 -13.03
N LEU A 281 -1.74 -6.96 -14.14
CA LEU A 281 -1.82 -8.31 -14.71
C LEU A 281 -0.46 -8.82 -15.17
N GLY A 282 0.32 -7.98 -15.87
CA GLY A 282 1.70 -8.32 -16.26
C GLY A 282 2.57 -8.66 -15.05
N MET A 283 2.45 -7.90 -13.96
CA MET A 283 3.19 -8.18 -12.71
C MET A 283 2.82 -9.54 -12.12
N VAL A 284 1.52 -9.84 -12.07
CA VAL A 284 0.98 -11.08 -11.51
C VAL A 284 1.38 -12.29 -12.35
N GLU A 285 1.20 -12.23 -13.67
CA GLU A 285 1.59 -13.35 -14.55
C GLU A 285 3.10 -13.57 -14.56
N SER A 286 3.92 -12.51 -14.47
CA SER A 286 5.37 -12.65 -14.34
C SER A 286 5.79 -13.40 -13.07
N ALA A 287 5.13 -13.16 -11.94
CA ALA A 287 5.39 -13.93 -10.71
C ALA A 287 4.95 -15.39 -10.85
N PHE A 288 3.81 -15.62 -11.50
CA PHE A 288 3.27 -16.95 -11.68
C PHE A 288 4.11 -17.85 -12.56
N GLU A 289 4.77 -17.33 -13.59
CA GLU A 289 5.71 -18.13 -14.40
C GLU A 289 6.81 -18.80 -13.55
N PHE A 290 7.25 -18.12 -12.49
CA PHE A 290 8.25 -18.66 -11.58
C PHE A 290 7.61 -19.60 -10.53
N SER A 291 6.43 -19.26 -10.00
CA SER A 291 5.78 -20.14 -9.01
C SER A 291 5.30 -21.46 -9.61
N ASP A 292 4.85 -21.46 -10.87
CA ASP A 292 4.44 -22.68 -11.57
C ASP A 292 5.62 -23.67 -11.64
N LEU A 293 6.85 -23.18 -11.82
CA LEU A 293 8.06 -24.00 -11.76
C LEU A 293 8.34 -24.53 -10.35
N CYS A 294 8.11 -23.71 -9.31
CA CYS A 294 8.21 -24.16 -7.92
C CYS A 294 7.21 -25.30 -7.63
N GLU A 295 5.95 -25.14 -8.04
CA GLU A 295 4.90 -26.14 -7.86
C GLU A 295 5.20 -27.44 -8.60
N GLN A 296 5.62 -27.36 -9.87
CA GLN A 296 6.04 -28.51 -10.67
C GLN A 296 7.18 -29.31 -10.01
N ASN A 297 8.03 -28.65 -9.23
CA ASN A 297 9.14 -29.27 -8.51
C ASN A 297 8.80 -29.61 -7.03
N ASN A 298 7.52 -29.52 -6.65
CA ASN A 298 7.03 -29.73 -5.28
C ASN A 298 7.81 -28.88 -4.26
N PHE A 299 8.06 -27.61 -4.59
CA PHE A 299 8.70 -26.64 -3.72
C PHE A 299 7.71 -25.54 -3.35
N PHE A 300 7.56 -25.31 -2.05
CA PHE A 300 6.48 -24.51 -1.53
C PHE A 300 6.88 -23.49 -0.46
N ASN A 301 8.17 -23.41 -0.13
CA ASN A 301 8.73 -22.32 0.69
C ASN A 301 8.86 -21.06 -0.18
N VAL A 302 7.73 -20.59 -0.70
CA VAL A 302 7.62 -19.49 -1.66
C VAL A 302 6.89 -18.31 -1.02
N VAL A 303 7.38 -17.10 -1.28
CA VAL A 303 6.80 -15.83 -0.83
C VAL A 303 6.67 -14.92 -2.03
N PHE A 304 5.53 -14.25 -2.20
CA PHE A 304 5.38 -13.26 -3.26
C PHE A 304 5.62 -11.83 -2.78
N SER A 305 6.03 -10.95 -3.69
CA SER A 305 5.87 -9.50 -3.53
C SER A 305 5.60 -8.84 -4.88
N MET A 306 4.68 -7.87 -4.88
CA MET A 306 4.35 -7.00 -6.00
C MET A 306 4.69 -5.56 -5.61
N LYS A 307 5.79 -5.00 -6.13
CA LYS A 307 6.20 -3.65 -5.74
C LYS A 307 5.98 -2.65 -6.87
N ALA A 308 5.39 -1.51 -6.53
CA ALA A 308 5.32 -0.33 -7.39
C ALA A 308 5.56 0.93 -6.54
N SER A 309 6.06 1.98 -7.19
CA SER A 309 6.21 3.31 -6.57
C SER A 309 4.88 4.05 -6.49
N ASN A 310 3.91 3.70 -7.33
CA ASN A 310 2.53 4.14 -7.21
C ASN A 310 1.75 3.22 -6.26
N ALA A 311 1.26 3.76 -5.14
CA ALA A 311 0.52 3.01 -4.14
C ALA A 311 -0.75 2.35 -4.72
N TYR A 312 -1.46 3.01 -5.65
CA TYR A 312 -2.62 2.44 -6.32
C TYR A 312 -2.26 1.17 -7.11
N ILE A 313 -1.25 1.25 -7.97
CA ILE A 313 -0.78 0.09 -8.76
C ILE A 313 -0.34 -1.05 -7.83
N MET A 314 0.40 -0.74 -6.77
CA MET A 314 0.81 -1.73 -5.78
C MET A 314 -0.40 -2.45 -5.17
N ILE A 315 -1.36 -1.70 -4.62
CA ILE A 315 -2.55 -2.25 -3.96
C ILE A 315 -3.33 -3.15 -4.92
N GLN A 316 -3.61 -2.66 -6.14
CA GLN A 316 -4.36 -3.44 -7.14
C GLN A 316 -3.62 -4.71 -7.55
N SER A 317 -2.29 -4.66 -7.71
CA SER A 317 -1.47 -5.84 -8.02
C SER A 317 -1.53 -6.92 -6.93
N TYR A 318 -1.51 -6.56 -5.64
CA TYR A 318 -1.68 -7.56 -4.57
C TYR A 318 -3.09 -8.11 -4.52
N ARG A 319 -4.12 -7.28 -4.64
CA ARG A 319 -5.52 -7.74 -4.66
C ARG A 319 -5.76 -8.71 -5.82
N LEU A 320 -5.24 -8.39 -7.01
CA LEU A 320 -5.27 -9.27 -8.19
C LEU A 320 -4.47 -10.57 -7.98
N LEU A 321 -3.28 -10.48 -7.40
CA LEU A 321 -2.48 -11.67 -7.06
C LEU A 321 -3.27 -12.62 -6.16
N VAL A 322 -3.90 -12.10 -5.10
CA VAL A 322 -4.70 -12.91 -4.16
C VAL A 322 -5.88 -13.55 -4.88
N ALA A 323 -6.64 -12.78 -5.64
CA ALA A 323 -7.78 -13.28 -6.41
C ALA A 323 -7.38 -14.42 -7.36
N ARG A 324 -6.28 -14.24 -8.09
CA ARG A 324 -5.76 -15.25 -9.01
C ARG A 324 -5.22 -16.47 -8.29
N GLN A 325 -4.65 -16.31 -7.10
CA GLN A 325 -4.27 -17.48 -6.29
C GLN A 325 -5.52 -18.27 -5.86
N TYR A 326 -6.63 -17.64 -5.44
CA TYR A 326 -7.88 -18.36 -5.15
C TYR A 326 -8.41 -19.13 -6.38
N GLU A 327 -8.37 -18.52 -7.56
CA GLU A 327 -8.80 -19.19 -8.80
C GLU A 327 -7.95 -20.44 -9.10
N ARG A 328 -6.64 -20.35 -8.87
CA ARG A 328 -5.67 -21.43 -9.16
C ARG A 328 -5.68 -22.52 -8.09
N MET A 329 -5.82 -22.13 -6.83
CA MET A 329 -5.70 -23.01 -5.68
C MET A 329 -7.09 -23.45 -5.21
N GLY A 330 -7.71 -24.35 -5.97
CA GLY A 330 -9.11 -24.78 -5.76
C GLY A 330 -9.47 -25.31 -4.36
N ASN A 331 -8.50 -25.62 -3.50
CA ASN A 331 -8.64 -25.92 -2.06
C ASN A 331 -7.35 -25.56 -1.26
N GLY A 332 -6.46 -24.71 -1.81
CA GLY A 332 -5.09 -24.56 -1.32
C GLY A 332 -4.88 -23.30 -0.48
N LEU A 333 -4.09 -23.42 0.59
CA LEU A 333 -3.55 -22.27 1.32
C LEU A 333 -2.68 -21.43 0.37
N LEU A 334 -2.90 -20.11 0.36
CA LEU A 334 -2.23 -19.18 -0.55
C LEU A 334 -0.75 -19.00 -0.17
N PHE A 335 0.12 -18.58 -1.10
CA PHE A 335 1.50 -18.24 -0.73
C PHE A 335 1.55 -16.94 0.10
N PRO A 336 2.45 -16.86 1.10
CA PRO A 336 2.64 -15.64 1.88
C PRO A 336 3.04 -14.43 1.06
N LEU A 337 2.67 -13.25 1.56
CA LEU A 337 2.84 -11.98 0.87
C LEU A 337 3.77 -11.04 1.64
N HIS A 338 4.85 -10.61 0.97
CA HIS A 338 5.73 -9.56 1.45
C HIS A 338 5.31 -8.21 0.89
N LEU A 339 4.80 -7.32 1.72
CA LEU A 339 4.38 -5.98 1.32
C LEU A 339 5.51 -4.97 1.43
N GLY A 340 5.50 -3.99 0.51
CA GLY A 340 6.29 -2.79 0.64
C GLY A 340 6.18 -1.93 -0.59
N VAL A 341 5.94 -0.64 -0.40
CA VAL A 341 6.06 0.36 -1.46
C VAL A 341 7.54 0.46 -1.84
N THR A 342 7.82 0.52 -3.14
CA THR A 342 9.18 0.74 -3.63
C THR A 342 9.37 2.24 -3.87
N GLU A 343 10.59 2.74 -3.66
CA GLU A 343 10.90 4.16 -3.82
C GLU A 343 9.93 5.09 -3.07
N ALA A 344 9.70 4.80 -1.78
CA ALA A 344 8.69 5.52 -1.00
C ALA A 344 9.07 7.01 -0.81
N GLY A 345 10.36 7.31 -0.78
CA GLY A 345 10.90 8.65 -0.59
C GLY A 345 11.48 8.86 0.80
N PHE A 346 11.59 10.13 1.19
CA PHE A 346 12.27 10.58 2.40
C PHE A 346 11.28 11.14 3.44
N GLY A 347 11.58 10.97 4.72
CA GLY A 347 10.87 11.64 5.82
C GLY A 347 9.40 11.25 5.93
N ASP A 348 8.58 12.20 6.36
CA ASP A 348 7.13 12.02 6.54
C ASP A 348 6.43 11.64 5.23
N ASN A 349 6.86 12.18 4.08
CA ASN A 349 6.28 11.85 2.78
C ASN A 349 6.44 10.34 2.48
N GLY A 350 7.64 9.78 2.72
CA GLY A 350 7.88 8.35 2.53
C GLY A 350 7.11 7.46 3.51
N ARG A 351 6.89 7.93 4.73
CA ARG A 351 6.07 7.26 5.74
C ARG A 351 4.59 7.24 5.34
N ILE A 352 4.01 8.40 4.99
CA ILE A 352 2.61 8.52 4.51
C ILE A 352 2.38 7.59 3.32
N LYS A 353 3.21 7.67 2.29
CA LYS A 353 3.10 6.80 1.11
C LYS A 353 3.16 5.31 1.45
N SER A 354 4.03 4.94 2.40
CA SER A 354 4.15 3.56 2.89
C SER A 354 2.95 3.12 3.71
N TYR A 355 2.42 3.98 4.60
CA TYR A 355 1.22 3.71 5.39
C TYR A 355 0.00 3.55 4.48
N LEU A 356 -0.11 4.36 3.43
CA LEU A 356 -1.16 4.22 2.43
C LEU A 356 -1.08 2.87 1.72
N GLY A 357 0.06 2.55 1.10
CA GLY A 357 0.24 1.34 0.31
C GLY A 357 0.16 0.05 1.13
N ILE A 358 0.94 -0.04 2.21
CA ILE A 358 1.01 -1.24 3.06
C ILE A 358 -0.24 -1.33 3.94
N GLY A 359 -0.65 -0.21 4.55
CA GLY A 359 -1.74 -0.18 5.50
C GLY A 359 -3.10 -0.53 4.89
N SER A 360 -3.38 -0.09 3.67
CA SER A 360 -4.61 -0.45 2.95
C SER A 360 -4.72 -1.98 2.73
N LEU A 361 -3.62 -2.62 2.34
CA LEU A 361 -3.59 -4.08 2.15
C LEU A 361 -3.71 -4.84 3.48
N LEU A 362 -3.01 -4.37 4.51
CA LEU A 362 -3.14 -4.95 5.85
C LEU A 362 -4.55 -4.76 6.41
N TYR A 363 -5.24 -3.65 6.08
CA TYR A 363 -6.65 -3.46 6.43
C TYR A 363 -7.52 -4.58 5.83
N ASP A 364 -7.27 -4.95 4.57
CA ASP A 364 -7.95 -6.05 3.88
C ASP A 364 -7.50 -7.46 4.34
N GLY A 365 -6.62 -7.56 5.35
CA GLY A 365 -6.10 -8.85 5.85
C GLY A 365 -4.97 -9.45 5.01
N ILE A 366 -4.46 -8.72 4.01
CA ILE A 366 -3.43 -9.16 3.07
C ILE A 366 -2.07 -8.74 3.60
N GLY A 367 -1.15 -9.70 3.81
CA GLY A 367 0.24 -9.42 4.17
C GLY A 367 0.76 -10.25 5.35
N ASP A 368 1.94 -10.85 5.17
CA ASP A 368 2.58 -11.72 6.17
C ASP A 368 3.95 -11.20 6.63
N THR A 369 4.52 -10.27 5.87
CA THR A 369 5.75 -9.59 6.20
C THR A 369 5.79 -8.24 5.49
N ILE A 370 6.39 -7.23 6.12
CA ILE A 370 6.41 -5.87 5.59
C ILE A 370 7.83 -5.28 5.60
N ARG A 371 8.07 -4.32 4.70
CA ARG A 371 9.21 -3.42 4.71
C ARG A 371 8.80 -2.05 4.18
N MET A 372 9.17 -0.98 4.89
CA MET A 372 9.03 0.40 4.41
C MET A 372 10.33 0.83 3.75
N SER A 373 10.33 1.00 2.42
CA SER A 373 11.56 1.28 1.67
C SER A 373 11.87 2.78 1.67
N LEU A 374 12.43 3.28 2.77
CA LEU A 374 12.77 4.70 2.94
C LEU A 374 14.15 5.03 2.37
N THR A 375 14.34 6.26 1.91
CA THR A 375 15.66 6.81 1.57
C THR A 375 16.38 7.29 2.85
N GLU A 376 16.48 6.42 3.84
CA GLU A 376 17.04 6.69 5.17
C GLU A 376 17.86 5.48 5.64
N ASP A 377 18.47 5.57 6.81
CA ASP A 377 19.17 4.43 7.41
C ASP A 377 18.22 3.23 7.66
N PRO A 378 18.74 1.98 7.59
CA PRO A 378 17.93 0.76 7.71
C PRO A 378 17.06 0.68 8.97
N TRP A 379 17.54 1.22 10.08
CA TRP A 379 16.81 1.20 11.35
C TRP A 379 15.64 2.18 11.40
N ASN A 380 15.67 3.24 10.60
CA ASN A 380 14.56 4.18 10.50
C ASN A 380 13.35 3.57 9.77
N GLU A 381 13.53 2.47 9.03
CA GLU A 381 12.43 1.69 8.43
C GLU A 381 11.61 0.92 9.49
N LEU A 382 12.18 0.65 10.68
CA LEU A 382 11.61 -0.30 11.65
C LEU A 382 10.50 0.31 12.52
N THR A 383 10.69 1.52 13.04
CA THR A 383 9.70 2.18 13.91
C THR A 383 8.37 2.40 13.18
N PRO A 384 8.34 2.96 11.96
CA PRO A 384 7.11 3.08 11.17
C PRO A 384 6.40 1.74 10.95
N CYS A 385 7.14 0.64 10.70
CA CYS A 385 6.54 -0.70 10.58
C CYS A 385 5.82 -1.13 11.87
N LYS A 386 6.45 -0.89 13.03
CA LYS A 386 5.87 -1.20 14.34
C LYS A 386 4.63 -0.35 14.63
N THR A 387 4.70 0.95 14.35
CA THR A 387 3.58 1.89 14.53
C THR A 387 2.39 1.45 13.68
N LEU A 388 2.60 1.13 12.40
CA LEU A 388 1.52 0.64 11.53
C LEU A 388 0.87 -0.64 12.08
N ILE A 389 1.67 -1.65 12.44
CA ILE A 389 1.15 -2.93 12.98
C ILE A 389 0.41 -2.71 14.30
N LYS A 390 0.90 -1.82 15.18
CA LYS A 390 0.23 -1.47 16.44
C LYS A 390 -1.11 -0.77 16.15
N ASN A 391 -1.12 0.19 15.24
CA ASN A 391 -2.30 0.95 14.86
C ASN A 391 -3.41 0.08 14.27
N LEU A 392 -3.03 -0.92 13.46
CA LEU A 392 -3.91 -1.95 12.92
C LEU A 392 -4.76 -2.68 13.98
N LYS A 393 -4.30 -2.75 15.23
CA LYS A 393 -5.05 -3.36 16.34
C LYS A 393 -6.11 -2.44 16.93
N LYS A 394 -6.05 -1.13 16.68
CA LYS A 394 -7.04 -0.14 17.14
C LYS A 394 -8.29 -0.11 16.25
N ARG A 395 -8.23 -0.74 15.08
CA ARG A 395 -9.33 -0.82 14.11
C ARG A 395 -10.59 -1.36 14.79
N VAL A 396 -11.73 -0.75 14.48
CA VAL A 396 -13.02 -1.23 14.97
C VAL A 396 -13.70 -2.03 13.87
N PHE A 397 -14.13 -3.25 14.21
CA PHE A 397 -15.03 -4.07 13.41
C PHE A 397 -16.29 -4.35 14.22
N TYR A 398 -17.45 -4.33 13.58
CA TYR A 398 -18.76 -4.37 14.25
C TYR A 398 -19.18 -5.77 14.75
N ASP A 399 -18.26 -6.51 15.40
CA ASP A 399 -18.55 -7.78 16.10
C ASP A 399 -17.74 -7.98 17.39
N ASP A 400 -16.83 -7.07 17.76
CA ASP A 400 -15.90 -7.29 18.89
C ASP A 400 -16.46 -6.83 20.25
N HIS A 401 -17.77 -6.61 20.37
CA HIS A 401 -18.41 -6.46 21.68
C HIS A 401 -19.21 -7.72 22.02
N GLU A 402 -18.49 -8.78 22.39
CA GLU A 402 -18.85 -9.67 23.51
C GLU A 402 -17.80 -10.77 23.80
N VAL A 403 -16.50 -10.47 23.92
CA VAL A 403 -15.62 -11.38 24.69
C VAL A 403 -14.52 -10.58 25.40
N GLY A 404 -14.66 -10.40 26.71
CA GLY A 404 -13.58 -9.88 27.54
C GLY A 404 -12.35 -10.78 27.48
N GLU A 405 -11.16 -10.17 27.40
CA GLU A 405 -9.89 -10.87 27.52
C GLU A 405 -9.84 -11.65 28.84
N LYS A 406 -9.79 -12.98 28.76
CA LYS A 406 -9.15 -13.83 29.76
C LYS A 406 -8.17 -14.77 29.05
N ASP A 407 -6.89 -14.60 29.36
CA ASP A 407 -5.80 -15.56 29.10
C ASP A 407 -5.43 -15.92 27.65
N GLY A 408 -5.48 -14.96 26.72
CA GLY A 408 -4.74 -15.07 25.44
C GLY A 408 -5.14 -16.26 24.54
N ARG A 409 -6.31 -16.84 24.74
CA ARG A 409 -6.89 -17.90 23.91
C ARG A 409 -8.23 -17.42 23.34
N VAL A 410 -8.28 -17.24 22.02
CA VAL A 410 -9.51 -16.93 21.30
C VAL A 410 -10.42 -18.16 21.35
N SER A 411 -11.55 -18.06 22.04
CA SER A 411 -12.63 -19.07 22.00
C SER A 411 -13.60 -18.71 20.87
N PRO A 412 -14.22 -19.69 20.19
CA PRO A 412 -15.23 -19.41 19.16
C PRO A 412 -16.48 -18.78 19.79
N PRO A 413 -17.20 -17.90 19.05
CA PRO A 413 -18.34 -17.16 19.59
C PRO A 413 -19.53 -18.10 19.91
N PRO A 414 -20.35 -17.75 20.92
CA PRO A 414 -21.59 -18.48 21.20
C PRO A 414 -22.62 -18.26 20.07
N PRO A 415 -23.67 -19.11 19.96
CA PRO A 415 -24.72 -18.93 18.97
C PRO A 415 -25.50 -17.64 19.24
N ALA A 416 -25.77 -16.88 18.18
CA ALA A 416 -26.38 -15.56 18.23
C ALA A 416 -27.75 -15.54 18.91
N ASP A 417 -27.87 -14.73 19.97
CA ASP A 417 -29.15 -14.26 20.48
C ASP A 417 -29.53 -12.95 19.78
N ASN A 418 -30.78 -12.85 19.35
CA ASN A 418 -31.20 -12.05 18.19
C ASN A 418 -31.67 -10.62 18.56
N THR A 419 -31.03 -9.95 19.52
CA THR A 419 -31.56 -8.70 20.11
C THR A 419 -30.61 -7.51 20.21
N SER A 420 -29.44 -7.53 19.56
CA SER A 420 -28.55 -6.35 19.50
C SER A 420 -28.78 -5.52 18.23
N SER A 421 -29.41 -4.35 18.39
CA SER A 421 -29.73 -3.39 17.32
C SER A 421 -28.52 -2.58 16.79
N THR A 422 -27.29 -3.04 17.02
CA THR A 422 -26.04 -2.42 16.49
C THR A 422 -25.45 -3.15 15.29
N LEU A 423 -26.13 -4.17 14.76
CA LEU A 423 -25.68 -4.93 13.60
C LEU A 423 -25.98 -4.16 12.30
N LEU A 424 -24.92 -3.69 11.64
CA LEU A 424 -24.96 -3.20 10.26
C LEU A 424 -25.27 -4.36 9.31
N ASN A 425 -26.52 -4.83 9.32
CA ASN A 425 -27.04 -5.82 8.37
C ASN A 425 -27.29 -5.13 7.02
N PHE A 426 -26.27 -5.02 6.19
CA PHE A 426 -26.40 -4.76 4.75
C PHE A 426 -25.93 -6.00 3.97
N GLU A 427 -26.50 -6.30 2.80
CA GLU A 427 -26.03 -7.44 2.01
C GLU A 427 -24.55 -7.27 1.64
N GLU A 428 -23.73 -8.31 1.82
CA GLU A 428 -22.33 -8.28 1.40
C GLU A 428 -22.28 -8.45 -0.13
N HIS A 429 -22.33 -7.33 -0.84
CA HIS A 429 -21.86 -7.31 -2.22
C HIS A 429 -20.35 -7.09 -2.17
N PHE A 430 -19.57 -8.13 -2.47
CA PHE A 430 -18.17 -7.92 -2.81
C PHE A 430 -18.14 -6.85 -3.89
N ARG A 431 -17.52 -5.71 -3.59
CA ARG A 431 -17.36 -4.67 -4.60
C ARG A 431 -16.59 -5.27 -5.75
N ASP A 432 -17.09 -5.05 -6.96
CA ASP A 432 -16.32 -5.34 -8.16
C ASP A 432 -15.21 -4.30 -8.25
N TYR A 433 -14.06 -4.63 -7.67
CA TYR A 433 -12.86 -3.75 -7.59
C TYR A 433 -12.38 -3.26 -8.94
N ASN A 434 -12.93 -3.81 -10.01
CA ASN A 434 -12.51 -3.53 -11.36
C ASN A 434 -13.53 -2.74 -12.16
N LYS A 435 -14.72 -2.49 -11.57
CA LYS A 435 -15.66 -1.45 -11.97
C LYS A 435 -15.71 -0.33 -10.94
N LEU A 436 -14.64 -0.18 -10.15
CA LEU A 436 -14.44 1.02 -9.33
C LEU A 436 -14.27 2.21 -10.27
N THR A 437 -15.40 2.81 -10.62
CA THR A 437 -15.46 4.15 -11.17
C THR A 437 -15.76 5.06 -10.01
N LYS A 438 -15.06 6.19 -9.94
CA LYS A 438 -15.46 7.28 -9.06
C LYS A 438 -16.94 7.57 -9.32
N ARG A 439 -17.73 7.65 -8.25
CA ARG A 439 -19.16 7.95 -8.34
C ARG A 439 -19.33 9.27 -9.09
N LYS A 440 -20.27 9.32 -10.04
CA LYS A 440 -20.62 10.57 -10.72
C LYS A 440 -21.44 11.42 -9.74
N VAL A 441 -20.98 12.64 -9.51
CA VAL A 441 -21.57 13.56 -8.54
C VAL A 441 -21.79 14.93 -9.15
N GLU A 442 -22.79 15.64 -8.64
CA GLU A 442 -23.10 16.99 -9.08
C GLU A 442 -22.54 18.01 -8.07
N LYS A 443 -21.45 18.69 -8.44
CA LYS A 443 -20.88 19.80 -7.66
C LYS A 443 -21.57 21.10 -8.07
N ARG A 444 -22.27 21.74 -7.12
CA ARG A 444 -23.09 22.94 -7.36
C ARG A 444 -22.52 24.18 -6.69
N GLU A 445 -22.99 25.35 -7.14
CA GLU A 445 -22.73 26.66 -6.54
C GLU A 445 -21.26 27.11 -6.45
N GLY A 446 -20.34 26.42 -7.15
CA GLY A 446 -18.90 26.73 -7.07
C GLY A 446 -18.28 26.50 -5.70
N VAL A 447 -18.91 25.67 -4.85
CA VAL A 447 -18.48 25.43 -3.47
C VAL A 447 -17.36 24.41 -3.39
N MET A 448 -17.48 23.32 -4.16
CA MET A 448 -16.50 22.24 -4.17
C MET A 448 -15.51 22.41 -5.31
N HIS A 449 -14.24 22.14 -5.04
CA HIS A 449 -13.19 22.13 -6.06
C HIS A 449 -13.46 21.03 -7.11
N GLU A 450 -13.17 21.30 -8.38
CA GLU A 450 -13.45 20.39 -9.51
C GLU A 450 -12.79 19.01 -9.35
N GLU A 451 -11.49 18.98 -9.05
CA GLU A 451 -10.76 17.74 -8.76
C GLU A 451 -11.17 17.14 -7.39
N PHE A 452 -10.75 17.81 -6.30
CA PHE A 452 -10.97 17.35 -4.93
C PHE A 452 -10.93 18.51 -3.94
N THR A 453 -11.90 18.58 -3.02
CA THR A 453 -12.04 19.70 -2.07
C THR A 453 -11.13 19.51 -0.86
N ILE A 454 -10.45 20.58 -0.44
CA ILE A 454 -9.64 20.62 0.79
C ILE A 454 -10.37 21.46 1.81
N GLY A 455 -10.52 20.95 3.03
CA GLY A 455 -10.95 21.79 4.13
C GLY A 455 -10.10 21.66 5.38
N ASN A 456 -10.12 22.71 6.20
CA ASN A 456 -9.40 22.80 7.45
C ASN A 456 -10.31 23.28 8.56
N VAL A 457 -10.20 22.68 9.75
CA VAL A 457 -10.88 23.16 10.95
C VAL A 457 -9.99 24.17 11.64
N VAL A 458 -10.55 25.33 11.99
CA VAL A 458 -9.84 26.41 12.68
C VAL A 458 -10.55 26.77 13.98
N THR A 459 -9.79 27.28 14.93
CA THR A 459 -10.28 27.83 16.19
C THR A 459 -10.22 29.34 16.18
N ASP A 460 -10.97 29.99 17.08
CA ASP A 460 -10.93 31.44 17.25
C ASP A 460 -9.48 31.94 17.49
N LYS A 461 -8.75 31.29 18.40
CA LYS A 461 -7.35 31.62 18.71
C LYS A 461 -6.42 31.53 17.49
N GLU A 462 -6.65 30.59 16.58
CA GLU A 462 -5.85 30.47 15.36
C GLU A 462 -6.21 31.55 14.34
N LEU A 463 -7.45 32.04 14.33
CA LEU A 463 -7.91 33.15 13.48
C LEU A 463 -7.43 34.53 13.95
N GLU A 464 -7.09 34.68 15.24
CA GLU A 464 -6.54 35.93 15.78
C GLU A 464 -5.19 36.30 15.14
N ASP A 465 -4.39 35.32 14.72
CA ASP A 465 -3.15 35.52 13.97
C ASP A 465 -3.39 35.36 12.46
N SER A 466 -3.88 36.43 11.84
CA SER A 466 -4.24 36.43 10.41
C SER A 466 -3.08 36.03 9.50
N LEU A 467 -1.84 36.44 9.82
CA LEU A 467 -0.69 36.18 8.94
C LEU A 467 -0.33 34.69 8.97
N GLN A 468 -0.28 34.11 10.17
CA GLN A 468 0.04 32.70 10.32
C GLN A 468 -1.06 31.81 9.72
N ILE A 469 -2.34 32.13 9.93
CA ILE A 469 -3.43 31.30 9.43
C ILE A 469 -3.53 31.31 7.89
N PHE A 470 -3.26 32.45 7.23
CA PHE A 470 -3.22 32.49 5.76
C PHE A 470 -2.11 31.60 5.20
N LYS A 471 -0.94 31.59 5.84
CA LYS A 471 0.18 30.69 5.49
C LYS A 471 -0.21 29.22 5.73
N ASP A 472 -0.81 28.91 6.87
CA ASP A 472 -1.18 27.54 7.25
C ASP A 472 -2.28 26.94 6.37
N LEU A 473 -3.18 27.79 5.86
CA LEU A 473 -4.21 27.45 4.87
C LEU A 473 -3.69 27.42 3.43
N ASN A 474 -2.40 27.69 3.22
CA ASN A 474 -1.71 27.76 1.93
C ASN A 474 -2.36 28.77 0.96
N LEU A 475 -2.79 29.93 1.45
CA LEU A 475 -3.24 31.03 0.59
C LEU A 475 -2.05 31.74 -0.04
N GLU A 476 -2.27 32.27 -1.24
CA GLU A 476 -1.29 33.05 -1.99
C GLU A 476 -1.63 34.53 -1.94
N VAL A 477 -0.67 35.36 -2.31
CA VAL A 477 -0.86 36.80 -2.46
C VAL A 477 -0.69 37.14 -3.94
N ASP A 478 -1.58 37.97 -4.48
CA ASP A 478 -1.47 38.49 -5.84
C ASP A 478 -0.44 39.62 -5.96
N GLN A 479 -0.25 40.15 -7.17
CA GLN A 479 0.71 41.24 -7.43
C GLN A 479 0.34 42.55 -6.71
N ASN A 480 -0.92 42.69 -6.28
CA ASN A 480 -1.44 43.86 -5.60
C ASN A 480 -1.45 43.70 -4.07
N GLY A 481 -1.00 42.56 -3.54
CA GLY A 481 -1.00 42.29 -2.10
C GLY A 481 -2.30 41.67 -1.58
N ASN A 482 -3.27 41.34 -2.44
CA ASN A 482 -4.53 40.73 -2.02
C ASN A 482 -4.41 39.21 -1.89
N LEU A 483 -5.15 38.64 -0.94
CA LEU A 483 -5.22 37.20 -0.77
C LEU A 483 -5.99 36.54 -1.92
N LYS A 484 -5.49 35.41 -2.37
CA LYS A 484 -6.14 34.56 -3.38
C LYS A 484 -5.92 33.08 -3.08
N LYS A 485 -6.81 32.25 -3.63
CA LYS A 485 -6.57 30.80 -3.68
C LYS A 485 -5.55 30.45 -4.75
N GLY A 486 -4.59 29.64 -4.35
CA GLY A 486 -3.64 28.93 -5.18
C GLY A 486 -3.95 27.44 -5.29
N VAL A 487 -3.00 26.68 -5.85
CA VAL A 487 -3.20 25.25 -6.13
C VAL A 487 -3.33 24.41 -4.86
N LYS A 488 -2.64 24.79 -3.79
CA LYS A 488 -2.60 24.09 -2.48
C LYS A 488 -3.59 24.65 -1.47
N SER A 489 -4.28 25.74 -1.82
CA SER A 489 -5.11 26.46 -0.87
C SER A 489 -6.28 25.63 -0.37
N THR A 490 -6.66 25.92 0.88
CA THR A 490 -7.89 25.43 1.47
C THR A 490 -9.09 25.99 0.71
N ASP A 491 -10.05 25.13 0.40
CA ASP A 491 -11.31 25.51 -0.26
C ASP A 491 -12.39 25.86 0.77
N ILE A 492 -12.42 25.14 1.91
CA ILE A 492 -13.42 25.28 2.97
C ILE A 492 -12.74 25.40 4.35
N VAL A 493 -13.10 26.41 5.13
CA VAL A 493 -12.69 26.54 6.54
C VAL A 493 -13.87 26.21 7.44
N VAL A 494 -13.69 25.24 8.34
CA VAL A 494 -14.72 24.85 9.31
C VAL A 494 -14.54 25.64 10.59
N ILE A 495 -15.59 26.37 10.97
CA ILE A 495 -15.69 27.15 12.20
C ILE A 495 -16.94 26.66 12.93
N PRO A 496 -16.84 25.70 13.86
CA PRO A 496 -18.01 25.05 14.44
C PRO A 496 -19.02 26.02 15.07
N LYS A 497 -18.53 27.09 15.70
CA LYS A 497 -19.36 28.09 16.36
C LYS A 497 -18.97 29.48 15.88
N LEU A 498 -19.83 30.10 15.09
CA LEU A 498 -19.52 31.36 14.43
C LEU A 498 -19.75 32.55 15.38
N GLY A 499 -20.82 32.51 16.19
CA GLY A 499 -21.16 33.57 17.15
C GLY A 499 -20.20 33.72 18.33
N GLU A 500 -19.28 32.77 18.53
CA GLU A 500 -18.25 32.84 19.59
C GLU A 500 -16.94 33.51 19.14
N LEU A 501 -16.84 33.93 17.88
CA LEU A 501 -15.62 34.54 17.34
C LEU A 501 -15.32 35.93 17.91
N SER A 502 -14.04 36.19 18.16
CA SER A 502 -13.54 37.51 18.56
C SER A 502 -13.65 38.53 17.43
N SER A 503 -13.59 39.83 17.79
CA SER A 503 -13.56 40.93 16.81
C SER A 503 -12.42 40.82 15.79
N LYS A 504 -11.25 40.33 16.23
CA LYS A 504 -10.09 40.14 15.36
C LYS A 504 -10.32 38.98 14.39
N SER A 505 -10.86 37.87 14.90
CA SER A 505 -11.16 36.69 14.10
C SER A 505 -12.18 36.99 13.01
N TRP A 506 -13.20 37.82 13.28
CA TRP A 506 -14.15 38.28 12.27
C TRP A 506 -13.50 39.01 11.10
N ALA A 507 -12.50 39.87 11.36
CA ALA A 507 -11.75 40.54 10.29
C ALA A 507 -10.96 39.53 9.45
N THR A 508 -10.36 38.51 10.07
CA THR A 508 -9.68 37.42 9.37
C THR A 508 -10.67 36.61 8.50
N VAL A 509 -11.85 36.28 9.05
CA VAL A 509 -12.92 35.56 8.34
C VAL A 509 -13.43 36.35 7.12
N GLY A 510 -13.59 37.67 7.25
CA GLY A 510 -13.93 38.54 6.12
C GLY A 510 -12.94 38.41 4.96
N LYS A 511 -11.63 38.49 5.26
CA LYS A 511 -10.56 38.32 4.26
C LYS A 511 -10.52 36.93 3.63
N LEU A 512 -10.80 35.88 4.41
CA LEU A 512 -10.91 34.51 3.89
C LEU A 512 -12.07 34.41 2.89
N ALA A 513 -13.23 34.96 3.24
CA ALA A 513 -14.38 35.00 2.36
C ALA A 513 -14.05 35.76 1.07
N GLU A 514 -13.47 36.96 1.16
CA GLU A 514 -13.02 37.78 0.01
C GLU A 514 -12.06 37.02 -0.92
N ALA A 515 -11.16 36.20 -0.36
CA ALA A 515 -10.26 35.33 -1.12
C ALA A 515 -10.98 34.12 -1.78
N GLY A 516 -12.28 33.96 -1.56
CA GLY A 516 -13.12 32.88 -2.08
C GLY A 516 -13.01 31.57 -1.30
N VAL A 517 -12.62 31.63 -0.01
CA VAL A 517 -12.66 30.48 0.90
C VAL A 517 -14.05 30.39 1.52
N HIS A 518 -14.69 29.23 1.38
CA HIS A 518 -16.03 29.03 1.94
C HIS A 518 -15.94 28.73 3.44
N LEU A 519 -16.91 29.22 4.20
CA LEU A 519 -17.00 29.00 5.64
C LEU A 519 -18.03 27.91 5.91
N LEU A 520 -17.72 26.97 6.79
CA LEU A 520 -18.62 25.89 7.17
C LEU A 520 -18.85 25.91 8.69
N ALA A 521 -20.07 26.23 9.11
CA ALA A 521 -20.46 26.35 10.52
C ALA A 521 -21.57 25.38 10.90
N GLU A 522 -21.70 25.06 12.20
CA GLU A 522 -22.86 24.30 12.67
C GLU A 522 -24.11 25.16 12.51
N TYR A 523 -25.21 24.54 12.08
CA TYR A 523 -26.49 25.24 12.04
C TYR A 523 -26.93 25.64 13.46
N ASP A 524 -27.01 26.95 13.69
CA ASP A 524 -27.61 27.59 14.87
C ASP A 524 -28.49 28.77 14.42
N GLU A 525 -29.69 28.90 15.01
CA GLU A 525 -30.66 29.95 14.65
C GLU A 525 -30.11 31.36 14.94
N GLY A 526 -29.31 31.52 15.99
CA GLY A 526 -28.67 32.78 16.35
C GLY A 526 -27.57 33.17 15.37
N ASP A 527 -26.70 32.23 14.99
CA ASP A 527 -25.64 32.48 13.99
C ASP A 527 -26.24 32.85 12.62
N VAL A 528 -27.34 32.20 12.23
CA VAL A 528 -28.08 32.51 11.00
C VAL A 528 -28.67 33.93 11.06
N ALA A 529 -29.32 34.31 12.17
CA ALA A 529 -29.91 35.65 12.34
C ALA A 529 -28.87 36.78 12.48
N MET A 530 -27.68 36.46 13.00
CA MET A 530 -26.55 37.39 13.08
C MET A 530 -26.02 37.74 11.68
N LEU A 531 -25.79 36.73 10.83
CA LEU A 531 -25.27 36.93 9.47
C LEU A 531 -26.23 37.68 8.54
N SER A 532 -27.51 37.73 8.87
CA SER A 532 -28.51 38.48 8.11
C SER A 532 -28.69 39.93 8.56
N GLY A 533 -27.93 40.39 9.56
CA GLY A 533 -28.07 41.73 10.11
C GLY A 533 -29.38 41.96 10.88
N SER A 534 -30.08 40.88 11.28
CA SER A 534 -31.35 40.95 12.01
C SER A 534 -31.17 41.17 13.51
N THR A 535 -29.94 41.09 14.03
CA THR A 535 -29.59 41.41 15.41
C THR A 535 -29.01 42.81 15.52
N SER A 536 -29.78 43.75 16.04
CA SER A 536 -29.46 45.19 16.19
C SER A 536 -28.44 45.51 17.30
N GLY A 537 -27.40 44.69 17.50
CA GLY A 537 -26.52 44.81 18.67
C GLY A 537 -25.03 44.46 18.51
N SER A 538 -24.56 44.00 17.36
CA SER A 538 -23.13 43.66 17.19
C SER A 538 -22.39 44.81 16.50
N GLY A 539 -21.51 45.50 17.22
CA GLY A 539 -20.74 46.67 16.76
C GLY A 539 -19.66 46.37 15.72
N TYR A 540 -20.01 45.72 14.61
CA TYR A 540 -19.09 45.35 13.53
C TYR A 540 -19.52 45.98 12.20
N THR A 541 -18.64 46.80 11.62
CA THR A 541 -18.91 47.69 10.48
C THR A 541 -18.25 47.24 9.16
N HIS A 542 -17.92 45.96 9.02
CA HIS A 542 -17.47 45.39 7.75
C HIS A 542 -18.52 44.49 7.11
N ASP A 543 -18.45 44.40 5.78
CA ASP A 543 -19.45 43.90 4.84
C ASP A 543 -19.89 42.43 5.10
N MET A 544 -20.76 42.24 6.10
CA MET A 544 -21.27 40.93 6.54
C MET A 544 -22.00 40.17 5.42
N ASP A 545 -22.48 40.88 4.41
CA ASP A 545 -23.13 40.27 3.24
C ASP A 545 -22.16 39.38 2.45
N HIS A 546 -20.89 39.79 2.32
CA HIS A 546 -19.87 38.95 1.67
C HIS A 546 -19.58 37.68 2.47
N VAL A 547 -19.53 37.78 3.79
CA VAL A 547 -19.31 36.64 4.69
C VAL A 547 -20.52 35.69 4.65
N ALA A 548 -21.74 36.22 4.73
CA ALA A 548 -22.97 35.45 4.62
C ALA A 548 -23.04 34.66 3.30
N ARG A 549 -22.73 35.31 2.17
CA ARG A 549 -22.70 34.70 0.83
C ARG A 549 -21.65 33.61 0.63
N ASN A 550 -20.66 33.51 1.51
CA ASN A 550 -19.65 32.45 1.52
C ASN A 550 -19.83 31.46 2.68
N THR A 551 -20.88 31.61 3.49
CA THR A 551 -21.14 30.74 4.64
C THR A 551 -22.13 29.63 4.30
N LEU A 552 -21.73 28.40 4.67
CA LEU A 552 -22.49 27.17 4.59
C LEU A 552 -22.80 26.70 6.01
N PHE A 553 -24.01 26.18 6.23
CA PHE A 553 -24.37 25.54 7.49
C PHE A 553 -24.44 24.03 7.34
N TYR A 554 -23.86 23.28 8.28
CA TYR A 554 -24.08 21.84 8.35
C TYR A 554 -25.20 21.49 9.32
N LEU A 555 -26.08 20.59 8.88
CA LEU A 555 -27.15 20.04 9.70
C LEU A 555 -26.88 18.56 9.91
N HIS A 556 -26.98 18.08 11.16
CA HIS A 556 -27.00 16.64 11.43
C HIS A 556 -28.23 16.01 10.79
N LEU A 557 -28.06 14.96 9.96
CA LEU A 557 -29.16 14.31 9.25
C LEU A 557 -30.32 13.93 10.18
N ASN A 558 -30.00 13.39 11.35
CA ASN A 558 -30.98 12.97 12.37
C ASN A 558 -31.83 14.12 12.93
N ARG A 559 -31.35 15.37 12.86
CA ARG A 559 -32.06 16.57 13.34
C ARG A 559 -32.90 17.24 12.25
N VAL A 560 -32.71 16.88 10.97
CA VAL A 560 -33.40 17.54 9.85
C VAL A 560 -34.92 17.42 9.98
N LYS A 561 -35.44 16.23 10.30
CA LYS A 561 -36.89 16.03 10.49
C LYS A 561 -37.47 16.97 11.55
N THR A 562 -36.77 17.15 12.68
CA THR A 562 -37.18 18.06 13.76
C THR A 562 -37.12 19.53 13.31
N ILE A 563 -36.11 19.92 12.55
CA ILE A 563 -35.97 21.28 12.01
C ILE A 563 -37.12 21.60 11.05
N LEU A 564 -37.42 20.68 10.12
CA LEU A 564 -38.53 20.83 9.19
C LEU A 564 -39.88 20.94 9.94
N GLN A 565 -40.11 20.11 10.96
CA GLN A 565 -41.33 20.17 11.77
C GLN A 565 -41.48 21.50 12.51
N LYS A 566 -40.40 22.07 13.05
CA LYS A 566 -40.42 23.35 13.76
C LYS A 566 -40.67 24.54 12.83
N ASN A 567 -40.27 24.43 11.56
CA ASN A 567 -40.25 25.55 10.60
C ASN A 567 -41.18 25.30 9.41
N GLU A 568 -42.35 24.71 9.65
CA GLU A 568 -43.41 24.53 8.64
C GLU A 568 -42.93 23.86 7.33
N GLY A 569 -42.02 22.90 7.44
CA GLY A 569 -41.47 22.16 6.30
C GLY A 569 -40.27 22.83 5.62
N GLN A 570 -39.75 23.94 6.16
CA GLN A 570 -38.63 24.66 5.60
C GLN A 570 -37.33 24.43 6.37
N ILE A 571 -36.20 24.49 5.67
CA ILE A 571 -34.87 24.65 6.27
C ILE A 571 -34.65 26.16 6.39
N PRO A 572 -34.74 26.74 7.60
CA PRO A 572 -34.69 28.18 7.82
C PRO A 572 -33.27 28.71 7.62
N LEU A 573 -32.88 28.85 6.36
CA LEU A 573 -31.68 29.56 5.92
C LEU A 573 -32.10 30.96 5.48
N GLN A 574 -31.32 31.96 5.87
CA GLN A 574 -31.48 33.32 5.38
C GLN A 574 -31.15 33.39 3.88
N SER A 575 -31.75 34.34 3.15
CA SER A 575 -31.61 34.47 1.69
C SER A 575 -30.17 34.75 1.23
N THR A 576 -29.30 35.23 2.11
CA THR A 576 -27.90 35.57 1.80
C THR A 576 -26.92 34.42 2.05
N ALA A 577 -27.31 33.38 2.80
CA ALA A 577 -26.43 32.25 3.07
C ALA A 577 -26.17 31.44 1.79
N LYS A 578 -24.95 30.90 1.64
CA LYS A 578 -24.57 30.13 0.44
C LYS A 578 -25.36 28.83 0.29
N GLY A 579 -25.77 28.23 1.41
CA GLY A 579 -26.58 27.02 1.44
C GLY A 579 -26.27 26.16 2.66
N TYR A 580 -26.57 24.86 2.55
CA TYR A 580 -26.34 23.92 3.63
C TYR A 580 -25.84 22.56 3.14
N VAL A 581 -25.32 21.79 4.10
CA VAL A 581 -24.79 20.45 3.90
C VAL A 581 -25.34 19.51 4.96
N LEU A 582 -25.32 18.21 4.68
CA LEU A 582 -25.84 17.19 5.60
C LEU A 582 -24.68 16.43 6.25
N MET A 583 -24.57 16.49 7.56
CA MET A 583 -23.60 15.68 8.30
C MET A 583 -24.17 14.31 8.63
N VAL A 584 -23.35 13.29 8.36
CA VAL A 584 -23.62 11.87 8.59
C VAL A 584 -22.40 11.22 9.23
N ASN A 585 -22.60 10.16 10.01
CA ASN A 585 -21.53 9.34 10.59
C ASN A 585 -21.35 7.99 9.90
N GLY A 586 -22.24 7.64 8.96
CA GLY A 586 -22.21 6.41 8.18
C GLY A 586 -22.95 5.25 8.84
N LYS A 587 -23.59 5.46 9.99
CA LYS A 587 -24.42 4.47 10.72
C LYS A 587 -25.92 4.71 10.53
N GLU A 588 -26.31 5.75 9.81
CA GLU A 588 -27.71 6.10 9.56
C GLU A 588 -28.44 4.99 8.83
N ASP A 589 -29.71 4.79 9.17
CA ASP A 589 -30.58 3.86 8.45
C ASP A 589 -30.84 4.34 7.00
N THR A 590 -30.88 3.41 6.05
CA THR A 590 -31.14 3.73 4.63
C THR A 590 -32.47 4.46 4.46
N LYS A 591 -33.52 4.05 5.20
CA LYS A 591 -34.84 4.66 5.16
C LYS A 591 -34.81 6.08 5.72
N LEU A 592 -33.98 6.35 6.72
CA LEU A 592 -33.83 7.71 7.23
C LEU A 592 -33.27 8.66 6.16
N ILE A 593 -32.22 8.23 5.44
CA ILE A 593 -31.63 9.02 4.36
C ILE A 593 -32.67 9.24 3.25
N GLU A 594 -33.38 8.19 2.84
CA GLU A 594 -34.44 8.25 1.83
C GLU A 594 -35.57 9.21 2.26
N ASP A 595 -36.09 9.08 3.48
CA ASP A 595 -37.15 9.94 4.03
C ASP A 595 -36.72 11.42 4.03
N VAL A 596 -35.51 11.72 4.50
CA VAL A 596 -35.01 13.10 4.53
C VAL A 596 -34.90 13.67 3.12
N PHE A 597 -34.37 12.90 2.17
CA PHE A 597 -34.26 13.34 0.77
C PHE A 597 -35.63 13.53 0.11
N ASN A 598 -36.63 12.72 0.47
CA ASN A 598 -38.01 12.91 -0.01
C ASN A 598 -38.68 14.15 0.59
N GLN A 599 -38.43 14.47 1.86
CA GLN A 599 -39.01 15.64 2.52
C GLN A 599 -38.43 16.97 2.03
N ILE A 600 -37.12 17.02 1.73
CA ILE A 600 -36.48 18.24 1.22
C ILE A 600 -36.64 18.42 -0.31
N LYS A 601 -37.31 17.47 -0.99
CA LYS A 601 -37.51 17.50 -2.45
C LYS A 601 -38.66 18.46 -2.81
N GLY A 602 -38.34 19.69 -3.24
CA GLY A 602 -39.36 20.66 -3.66
C GLY A 602 -38.79 22.03 -4.02
N LYS A 603 -39.67 23.00 -4.38
CA LYS A 603 -39.28 24.41 -4.65
C LYS A 603 -39.03 25.24 -3.39
N GLU A 604 -39.44 24.73 -2.22
CA GLU A 604 -39.43 25.48 -0.95
C GLU A 604 -38.11 25.36 -0.18
N ASN A 605 -37.31 24.32 -0.45
CA ASN A 605 -36.02 24.10 0.21
C ASN A 605 -34.88 24.07 -0.82
N PRO A 606 -33.75 24.76 -0.58
CA PRO A 606 -32.56 24.53 -1.38
C PRO A 606 -32.13 23.05 -1.22
N ARG A 607 -31.60 22.47 -2.28
CA ARG A 607 -31.05 21.10 -2.22
C ARG A 607 -29.67 21.15 -1.54
N PRO A 608 -29.35 20.25 -0.59
CA PRO A 608 -28.07 20.25 0.10
C PRO A 608 -26.91 20.20 -0.90
N LEU A 609 -25.75 20.76 -0.56
CA LEU A 609 -24.63 20.91 -1.49
C LEU A 609 -23.64 19.74 -1.46
N PHE A 610 -23.42 19.14 -0.29
CA PHE A 610 -22.67 17.89 -0.13
C PHE A 610 -23.02 17.20 1.19
N PHE A 611 -22.57 15.96 1.38
CA PHE A 611 -22.53 15.33 2.70
C PHE A 611 -21.20 15.56 3.39
N LEU A 612 -21.23 15.80 4.69
CA LEU A 612 -20.05 15.77 5.56
C LEU A 612 -20.02 14.43 6.30
N LEU A 613 -19.13 13.52 5.88
CA LEU A 613 -19.01 12.19 6.48
C LEU A 613 -18.01 12.23 7.65
N LYS A 614 -18.54 12.30 8.87
CA LYS A 614 -17.80 12.36 10.13
C LYS A 614 -18.13 11.14 10.99
N SER A 615 -17.31 10.10 10.88
CA SER A 615 -17.44 8.93 11.76
C SER A 615 -17.17 9.29 13.22
N ASP A 616 -17.76 8.54 14.15
CA ASP A 616 -17.62 8.81 15.59
C ASP A 616 -16.17 8.58 16.04
N ASN A 617 -15.48 7.65 15.37
CA ASN A 617 -14.06 7.36 15.56
C ASN A 617 -13.37 7.17 14.20
N ILE A 618 -12.11 7.60 14.06
CA ILE A 618 -11.34 7.36 12.84
C ILE A 618 -11.10 5.86 12.57
N HIS A 619 -11.01 5.03 13.61
CA HIS A 619 -10.73 3.60 13.50
C HIS A 619 -11.85 2.78 12.84
N GLU A 620 -13.07 3.32 12.76
CA GLU A 620 -14.23 2.72 12.06
C GLU A 620 -14.47 3.36 10.68
N HIS A 621 -13.74 4.42 10.33
CA HIS A 621 -14.07 5.28 9.19
C HIS A 621 -14.12 4.55 7.85
N VAL A 622 -13.25 3.55 7.65
CA VAL A 622 -13.25 2.73 6.43
C VAL A 622 -14.56 1.94 6.28
N LEU A 623 -15.06 1.34 7.37
CA LEU A 623 -16.32 0.59 7.35
C LEU A 623 -17.52 1.51 7.15
N ALA A 624 -17.55 2.61 7.91
CA ALA A 624 -18.60 3.62 7.80
C ALA A 624 -18.68 4.17 6.36
N THR A 625 -17.54 4.46 5.74
CA THR A 625 -17.50 4.93 4.34
C THR A 625 -17.93 3.84 3.36
N ARG A 626 -17.49 2.59 3.53
CA ARG A 626 -17.93 1.46 2.68
C ARG A 626 -19.45 1.31 2.68
N ARG A 627 -20.06 1.31 3.87
CA ARG A 627 -21.51 1.25 4.02
C ARG A 627 -22.20 2.48 3.44
N PHE A 628 -21.78 3.69 3.83
CA PHE A 628 -22.40 4.93 3.38
C PHE A 628 -22.39 5.06 1.85
N ASN A 629 -21.26 4.72 1.23
CA ASN A 629 -21.12 4.73 -0.22
C ASN A 629 -22.05 3.72 -0.91
N GLU A 630 -22.35 2.58 -0.30
CA GLU A 630 -23.35 1.64 -0.83
C GLU A 630 -24.77 2.20 -0.73
N ILE A 631 -25.10 2.84 0.40
CA ILE A 631 -26.42 3.47 0.59
C ILE A 631 -26.66 4.55 -0.46
N VAL A 632 -25.76 5.53 -0.62
CA VAL A 632 -25.95 6.61 -1.59
C VAL A 632 -26.03 6.10 -3.03
N ASN A 633 -25.31 5.03 -3.37
CA ASN A 633 -25.42 4.40 -4.68
C ASN A 633 -26.75 3.68 -4.87
N SER A 634 -27.23 2.94 -3.85
CA SER A 634 -28.51 2.23 -3.91
C SER A 634 -29.71 3.18 -4.04
N LEU A 635 -29.61 4.37 -3.44
CA LEU A 635 -30.63 5.42 -3.52
C LEU A 635 -30.44 6.35 -4.73
N ASN A 636 -29.44 6.09 -5.58
CA ASN A 636 -29.09 6.94 -6.74
C ASN A 636 -28.91 8.42 -6.37
N ILE A 637 -28.29 8.69 -5.21
CA ILE A 637 -27.95 10.04 -4.76
C ILE A 637 -26.60 10.40 -5.38
N ASP A 638 -26.61 11.45 -6.19
CA ASP A 638 -25.48 12.09 -6.89
C ASP A 638 -24.79 13.19 -6.05
N LEU A 639 -25.20 13.37 -4.79
CA LEU A 639 -24.65 14.41 -3.93
C LEU A 639 -23.21 14.07 -3.51
N PRO A 640 -22.18 14.91 -3.75
CA PRO A 640 -20.80 14.64 -3.36
C PRO A 640 -20.66 14.51 -1.83
N TYR A 641 -19.57 13.88 -1.36
CA TYR A 641 -19.29 13.84 0.08
C TYR A 641 -17.84 14.12 0.45
N VAL A 642 -17.66 14.82 1.56
CA VAL A 642 -16.37 15.23 2.13
C VAL A 642 -16.09 14.40 3.36
N HIS A 643 -14.94 13.75 3.41
CA HIS A 643 -14.46 13.06 4.59
C HIS A 643 -14.08 14.09 5.66
N TYR A 644 -14.66 13.96 6.86
CA TYR A 644 -14.24 14.71 8.04
C TYR A 644 -13.66 13.72 9.04
N ALA A 645 -12.33 13.68 9.14
CA ALA A 645 -11.60 12.73 9.96
C ALA A 645 -10.96 13.44 11.17
N ASN A 646 -11.48 13.13 12.35
CA ASN A 646 -10.86 13.54 13.61
C ASN A 646 -9.71 12.60 13.97
N VAL A 647 -8.54 13.16 14.22
CA VAL A 647 -7.34 12.43 14.63
C VAL A 647 -7.04 12.79 16.09
N ASN A 648 -7.36 11.87 16.98
CA ASN A 648 -7.24 12.06 18.43
C ASN A 648 -6.02 11.27 18.93
N SER A 649 -4.87 11.92 18.93
CA SER A 649 -3.60 11.36 19.42
C SER A 649 -2.70 12.52 19.83
N THR A 650 -1.82 12.32 20.81
CA THR A 650 -0.74 13.28 21.12
C THR A 650 0.60 12.85 20.52
N ASN A 651 0.68 11.62 20.01
CA ASN A 651 1.88 11.06 19.38
C ASN A 651 1.86 11.31 17.86
N TYR A 652 2.91 11.96 17.37
CA TYR A 652 3.04 12.37 15.96
C TYR A 652 2.99 11.19 14.97
N ASP A 653 3.66 10.07 15.27
CA ASP A 653 3.66 8.90 14.39
C ASP A 653 2.27 8.26 14.31
N ASP A 654 1.54 8.21 15.43
CA ASP A 654 0.15 7.77 15.45
C ASP A 654 -0.73 8.71 14.62
N MET A 655 -0.53 10.03 14.69
CA MET A 655 -1.25 10.99 13.83
C MET A 655 -1.00 10.75 12.34
N LEU A 656 0.25 10.50 11.94
CA LEU A 656 0.60 10.20 10.55
C LEU A 656 -0.10 8.93 10.07
N VAL A 657 -0.08 7.86 10.88
CA VAL A 657 -0.72 6.59 10.54
C VAL A 657 -2.24 6.72 10.52
N ASP A 658 -2.86 7.27 11.56
CA ASP A 658 -4.32 7.37 11.69
C ASP A 658 -4.93 8.20 10.55
N SER A 659 -4.36 9.37 10.28
CA SER A 659 -4.84 10.23 9.19
C SER A 659 -4.71 9.56 7.82
N THR A 660 -3.59 8.91 7.55
CA THR A 660 -3.29 8.31 6.24
C THR A 660 -4.06 7.02 6.01
N LEU A 661 -4.10 6.14 7.01
CA LEU A 661 -4.55 4.77 6.84
C LEU A 661 -6.06 4.70 6.60
N TYR A 662 -6.85 5.35 7.44
CA TYR A 662 -8.31 5.18 7.41
C TYR A 662 -8.96 5.98 6.29
N VAL A 663 -8.55 7.24 6.09
CA VAL A 663 -9.07 8.04 4.98
C VAL A 663 -8.44 7.60 3.66
N GLY A 664 -7.10 7.43 3.63
CA GLY A 664 -6.40 7.07 2.39
C GLY A 664 -6.84 5.73 1.80
N THR A 665 -7.18 4.73 2.63
CA THR A 665 -7.79 3.47 2.15
C THR A 665 -9.10 3.74 1.39
N CYS A 666 -9.94 4.66 1.87
CA CYS A 666 -11.20 5.02 1.20
C CYS A 666 -10.92 5.74 -0.14
N LEU A 667 -9.98 6.68 -0.14
CA LEU A 667 -9.65 7.45 -1.35
C LEU A 667 -9.03 6.57 -2.45
N ILE A 668 -8.20 5.58 -2.09
CA ILE A 668 -7.67 4.58 -3.04
C ILE A 668 -8.80 3.77 -3.69
N ASP A 669 -9.86 3.50 -2.93
CA ASP A 669 -11.06 2.82 -3.42
C ASP A 669 -12.02 3.80 -4.14
N LEU A 670 -11.57 5.03 -4.46
CA LEU A 670 -12.28 6.09 -5.20
C LEU A 670 -13.56 6.60 -4.51
N MET A 671 -13.52 6.65 -3.18
CA MET A 671 -14.64 7.03 -2.34
C MET A 671 -14.41 8.42 -1.77
N GLY A 672 -15.31 9.35 -2.05
CA GLY A 672 -15.25 10.73 -1.56
C GLY A 672 -14.79 11.76 -2.60
N ASP A 673 -15.07 13.02 -2.26
CA ASP A 673 -14.92 14.19 -3.14
C ASP A 673 -14.22 15.38 -2.44
N GLY A 674 -14.01 15.26 -1.13
CA GLY A 674 -13.23 16.21 -0.33
C GLY A 674 -12.66 15.58 0.94
N LEU A 675 -11.69 16.25 1.55
CA LEU A 675 -11.01 15.80 2.76
C LEU A 675 -10.79 16.96 3.73
N ILE A 676 -11.17 16.71 4.98
CA ILE A 676 -10.90 17.52 6.15
C ILE A 676 -10.25 16.61 7.18
N ILE A 677 -8.98 16.87 7.49
CA ILE A 677 -8.30 16.26 8.62
C ILE A 677 -8.30 17.25 9.76
N ASN A 678 -8.75 16.79 10.92
CA ASN A 678 -8.77 17.59 12.13
C ASN A 678 -8.03 16.87 13.24
N VAL A 679 -6.77 17.24 13.43
CA VAL A 679 -6.02 16.89 14.64
C VAL A 679 -6.63 17.66 15.80
N THR A 680 -7.16 16.95 16.80
CA THR A 680 -7.90 17.56 17.93
C THR A 680 -7.01 17.90 19.12
N ASP A 681 -5.93 17.13 19.31
CA ASP A 681 -5.01 17.30 20.44
C ASP A 681 -3.74 18.02 19.97
N GLY A 682 -3.16 18.86 20.82
CA GLY A 682 -1.80 19.38 20.59
C GLY A 682 -0.79 18.22 20.52
N TYR A 683 0.30 18.39 19.78
CA TYR A 683 1.32 17.35 19.63
C TYR A 683 2.72 17.82 20.03
N THR A 684 3.53 16.84 20.43
CA THR A 684 4.97 17.00 20.63
C THR A 684 5.68 15.95 19.78
N LYS A 685 6.73 16.36 19.04
CA LYS A 685 7.57 15.38 18.33
C LYS A 685 8.37 14.55 19.36
N PRO A 686 8.52 13.23 19.18
CA PRO A 686 9.25 12.36 20.12
C PRO A 686 10.74 12.72 20.28
N ASP A 687 11.29 13.39 19.28
CA ASP A 687 12.68 13.70 19.10
C ASP A 687 12.88 15.22 19.22
N GLY A 688 13.36 15.65 20.39
CA GLY A 688 13.71 17.05 20.71
C GLY A 688 14.83 17.67 19.86
N ASN A 689 15.02 17.23 18.61
CA ASN A 689 15.90 17.85 17.64
C ASN A 689 15.25 19.11 17.06
N SER A 690 15.72 20.24 17.55
CA SER A 690 15.28 21.62 17.31
C SER A 690 15.54 22.17 15.89
N LYS A 691 15.49 21.35 14.83
CA LYS A 691 15.77 21.80 13.45
C LYS A 691 14.63 21.63 12.44
N GLU A 692 13.53 20.96 12.79
CA GLU A 692 12.30 21.02 12.00
C GLU A 692 11.25 21.86 12.73
N GLU A 693 10.78 22.94 12.10
CA GLU A 693 9.69 23.79 12.62
C GLU A 693 8.52 22.92 13.09
N VAL A 694 8.14 23.07 14.36
CA VAL A 694 6.88 22.53 14.86
C VAL A 694 5.78 23.23 14.09
N ARG A 695 5.10 22.49 13.21
CA ARG A 695 3.97 23.01 12.43
C ARG A 695 2.85 23.38 13.40
N SER A 696 2.16 24.49 13.16
CA SER A 696 0.87 24.72 13.80
C SER A 696 -0.07 23.54 13.52
N ARG A 697 -1.15 23.43 14.30
CA ARG A 697 -2.16 22.38 14.10
C ARG A 697 -2.79 22.47 12.71
N VAL A 698 -3.12 23.68 12.24
CA VAL A 698 -3.69 23.89 10.89
C VAL A 698 -2.66 23.58 9.80
N ALA A 699 -1.39 23.97 9.97
CA ALA A 699 -0.33 23.60 9.03
C ALA A 699 -0.12 22.08 8.97
N LEU A 700 -0.26 21.38 10.10
CA LEU A 700 -0.22 19.91 10.13
C LEU A 700 -1.42 19.30 9.40
N ASN A 701 -2.64 19.79 9.63
CA ASN A 701 -3.84 19.33 8.92
C ASN A 701 -3.70 19.52 7.40
N SER A 702 -3.24 20.70 6.96
CA SER A 702 -2.91 20.98 5.57
C SER A 702 -1.83 20.05 5.02
N PHE A 703 -0.74 19.85 5.76
CA PHE A 703 0.35 18.94 5.37
C PHE A 703 -0.14 17.51 5.16
N LEU A 704 -0.91 16.96 6.11
CA LEU A 704 -1.47 15.61 6.01
C LEU A 704 -2.41 15.50 4.81
N THR A 705 -3.34 16.44 4.68
CA THR A 705 -4.34 16.46 3.60
C THR A 705 -3.68 16.50 2.23
N LEU A 706 -2.74 17.43 2.01
CA LEU A 706 -2.05 17.57 0.72
C LEU A 706 -1.25 16.31 0.36
N ASN A 707 -0.56 15.68 1.32
CA ASN A 707 0.22 14.48 1.03
C ASN A 707 -0.65 13.25 0.77
N ILE A 708 -1.72 13.06 1.53
CA ILE A 708 -2.67 11.96 1.29
C ILE A 708 -3.31 12.11 -0.10
N LEU A 709 -3.72 13.32 -0.48
CA LEU A 709 -4.28 13.58 -1.80
C LEU A 709 -3.26 13.39 -2.94
N GLN A 710 -2.00 13.79 -2.72
CA GLN A 710 -0.90 13.56 -3.67
C GLN A 710 -0.64 12.06 -3.88
N ASP A 711 -0.54 11.27 -2.81
CA ASP A 711 -0.19 9.84 -2.88
C ASP A 711 -1.35 8.97 -3.36
N THR A 712 -2.60 9.37 -3.08
CA THR A 712 -3.82 8.73 -3.61
C THR A 712 -4.10 9.13 -5.07
N ARG A 713 -3.38 10.13 -5.60
CA ARG A 713 -3.62 10.74 -6.92
C ARG A 713 -4.98 11.42 -7.06
N ALA A 714 -5.63 11.73 -5.93
CA ALA A 714 -6.90 12.45 -5.93
C ALA A 714 -6.75 13.91 -6.38
N ARG A 715 -5.62 14.56 -6.02
CA ARG A 715 -5.24 15.91 -6.46
C ARG A 715 -3.72 16.07 -6.35
N LEU A 716 -3.08 16.65 -7.38
CA LEU A 716 -1.61 16.79 -7.45
C LEU A 716 -1.20 18.25 -7.25
N PHE A 717 -0.26 18.51 -6.35
CA PHE A 717 0.09 19.87 -5.90
C PHE A 717 1.55 20.24 -6.08
N LYS A 718 2.43 19.25 -6.13
CA LYS A 718 3.88 19.41 -6.09
C LYS A 718 4.55 18.38 -6.98
N THR A 719 5.85 18.51 -7.11
CA THR A 719 6.67 17.52 -7.79
C THR A 719 6.53 16.17 -7.10
N ASP A 720 6.37 15.14 -7.90
CA ASP A 720 6.31 13.76 -7.46
C ASP A 720 7.72 13.15 -7.56
N TYR A 721 8.21 12.63 -6.44
CA TYR A 721 9.56 12.07 -6.35
C TYR A 721 9.51 10.56 -6.29
N ILE A 722 10.33 9.93 -7.12
CA ILE A 722 10.58 8.50 -7.10
C ILE A 722 12.04 8.32 -6.69
N SER A 723 12.31 8.16 -5.39
CA SER A 723 13.69 8.05 -4.88
C SER A 723 14.00 6.63 -4.44
N CYS A 724 15.11 6.06 -4.93
CA CYS A 724 15.61 4.76 -4.49
C CYS A 724 15.75 4.70 -2.96
N PRO A 725 15.34 3.58 -2.32
CA PRO A 725 15.72 3.36 -0.93
C PRO A 725 17.25 3.24 -0.84
N SER A 726 17.81 3.62 0.31
CA SER A 726 19.24 3.45 0.54
C SER A 726 19.58 1.95 0.53
N CYS A 727 20.62 1.55 -0.22
CA CYS A 727 21.12 0.18 -0.26
C CYS A 727 22.61 0.14 -0.61
N GLY A 728 23.27 -1.00 -0.37
CA GLY A 728 24.70 -1.18 -0.68
C GLY A 728 25.12 -1.08 -2.16
N ARG A 729 24.23 -0.65 -3.06
CA ARG A 729 24.54 -0.38 -4.48
C ARG A 729 24.61 1.10 -4.81
N THR A 730 24.17 1.97 -3.90
CA THR A 730 24.10 3.40 -4.16
C THR A 730 25.51 3.95 -4.40
N LEU A 731 25.68 4.73 -5.46
CA LEU A 731 26.99 5.22 -5.93
C LEU A 731 27.33 6.65 -5.46
N PHE A 732 26.42 7.29 -4.74
CA PHE A 732 26.49 8.65 -4.21
C PHE A 732 25.64 8.76 -2.95
N ASN A 733 25.67 9.91 -2.25
CA ASN A 733 24.81 10.11 -1.07
C ASN A 733 23.37 10.43 -1.50
N ILE A 734 22.58 9.39 -1.76
CA ILE A 734 21.20 9.54 -2.22
C ILE A 734 20.31 10.36 -1.26
N GLN A 735 20.59 10.35 0.03
CA GLN A 735 19.78 11.06 1.03
C GLN A 735 19.97 12.58 0.86
N GLU A 736 21.21 13.05 0.90
CA GLU A 736 21.57 14.46 0.71
C GLU A 736 21.17 14.97 -0.67
N THR A 737 21.44 14.19 -1.72
CA THR A 737 21.07 14.55 -3.10
C THR A 737 19.55 14.65 -3.28
N THR A 738 18.78 13.70 -2.74
CA THR A 738 17.31 13.76 -2.83
C THR A 738 16.78 15.02 -2.14
N GLN A 739 17.30 15.36 -0.96
CA GLN A 739 16.91 16.59 -0.25
C GLN A 739 17.26 17.86 -1.06
N LYS A 740 18.45 17.92 -1.65
CA LYS A 740 18.88 19.04 -2.51
C LYS A 740 17.95 19.20 -3.71
N ILE A 741 17.65 18.12 -4.43
CA ILE A 741 16.72 18.13 -5.57
C ILE A 741 15.32 18.55 -5.12
N MET A 742 14.81 18.02 -4.01
CA MET A 742 13.48 18.38 -3.47
C MET A 742 13.39 19.86 -3.13
N LYS A 743 14.43 20.43 -2.53
CA LYS A 743 14.50 21.87 -2.21
C LYS A 743 14.45 22.72 -3.48
N LEU A 744 15.15 22.30 -4.54
CA LEU A 744 15.23 23.05 -5.80
C LEU A 744 13.96 22.94 -6.65
N THR A 745 13.25 21.81 -6.61
CA THR A 745 12.21 21.48 -7.59
C THR A 745 10.82 21.28 -7.00
N GLY A 746 10.66 21.25 -5.68
CA GLY A 746 9.43 20.81 -5.02
C GLY A 746 8.18 21.63 -5.32
N HIS A 747 8.33 22.85 -5.83
CA HIS A 747 7.22 23.73 -6.22
C HIS A 747 6.57 23.32 -7.55
N LEU A 748 7.26 22.55 -8.41
CA LEU A 748 6.80 22.28 -9.78
C LEU A 748 5.61 21.31 -9.80
N LYS A 749 4.42 21.80 -10.13
CA LYS A 749 3.20 20.98 -10.25
C LYS A 749 3.28 20.03 -11.44
N GLY A 750 2.93 18.77 -11.25
CA GLY A 750 2.83 17.78 -12.33
C GLY A 750 4.17 17.31 -12.90
N VAL A 751 5.30 17.72 -12.32
CA VAL A 751 6.62 17.20 -12.67
C VAL A 751 6.90 15.93 -11.86
N LYS A 752 7.53 14.95 -12.50
CA LYS A 752 7.91 13.67 -11.89
C LYS A 752 9.42 13.53 -12.02
N ILE A 753 10.11 13.42 -10.90
CA ILE A 753 11.58 13.32 -10.87
C ILE A 753 11.97 12.03 -10.16
N ALA A 754 12.74 11.21 -10.86
CA ALA A 754 13.32 9.99 -10.33
C ALA A 754 14.76 10.26 -9.86
N VAL A 755 15.08 9.86 -8.62
CA VAL A 755 16.43 9.93 -8.06
C VAL A 755 16.90 8.52 -7.74
N MET A 756 17.83 8.01 -8.55
CA MET A 756 18.19 6.59 -8.58
C MET A 756 19.65 6.40 -8.19
N GLY A 757 19.87 5.66 -7.11
CA GLY A 757 21.22 5.44 -6.55
C GLY A 757 22.16 4.65 -7.46
N CYS A 758 21.62 3.88 -8.40
CA CYS A 758 22.39 3.08 -9.34
C CYS A 758 21.59 2.76 -10.62
N ILE A 759 22.32 2.42 -11.68
CA ILE A 759 21.75 2.05 -12.99
C ILE A 759 20.99 0.70 -12.98
N VAL A 760 21.15 -0.11 -11.94
CA VAL A 760 20.70 -1.52 -11.91
C VAL A 760 19.17 -1.66 -12.02
N ASN A 761 18.44 -1.11 -11.04
CA ASN A 761 16.98 -1.02 -11.09
C ASN A 761 16.55 0.40 -11.49
N GLY A 762 17.44 1.39 -11.37
CA GLY A 762 17.11 2.80 -11.54
C GLY A 762 16.45 3.11 -12.88
N ILE A 763 16.99 2.55 -13.98
CA ILE A 763 16.44 2.77 -15.33
C ILE A 763 15.00 2.27 -15.46
N GLY A 764 14.69 1.13 -14.84
CA GLY A 764 13.36 0.55 -14.89
C GLY A 764 12.36 1.31 -14.01
N GLU A 765 12.74 1.59 -12.76
CA GLU A 765 11.87 2.29 -11.80
C GLU A 765 11.64 3.76 -12.16
N MET A 766 12.53 4.38 -12.95
CA MET A 766 12.34 5.75 -13.45
C MET A 766 11.52 5.85 -14.74
N ALA A 767 11.10 4.72 -15.35
CA ALA A 767 10.47 4.73 -16.67
C ALA A 767 9.21 5.61 -16.77
N ASP A 768 8.53 5.83 -15.63
CA ASP A 768 7.33 6.66 -15.50
C ASP A 768 7.62 8.11 -15.07
N ALA A 769 8.89 8.48 -14.91
CA ALA A 769 9.31 9.83 -14.54
C ALA A 769 9.55 10.70 -15.78
N HIS A 770 9.34 12.00 -15.63
CA HIS A 770 9.71 12.97 -16.68
C HIS A 770 11.23 13.16 -16.72
N PHE A 771 11.87 13.21 -15.55
CA PHE A 771 13.31 13.41 -15.43
C PHE A 771 13.92 12.34 -14.54
N GLY A 772 15.07 11.82 -14.94
CA GLY A 772 15.84 10.83 -14.18
C GLY A 772 17.22 11.36 -13.80
N TYR A 773 17.56 11.28 -12.52
CA TYR A 773 18.90 11.50 -11.96
C TYR A 773 19.44 10.15 -11.53
N VAL A 774 20.41 9.59 -12.26
CA VAL A 774 20.84 8.19 -12.07
C VAL A 774 22.34 8.09 -11.83
N GLY A 775 22.74 7.42 -10.75
CA GLY A 775 24.14 7.06 -10.53
C GLY A 775 24.65 6.07 -11.58
N SER A 776 25.55 6.51 -12.46
CA SER A 776 26.16 5.69 -13.52
C SER A 776 27.55 5.18 -13.15
N GLY A 777 28.22 5.85 -12.21
CA GLY A 777 29.48 5.43 -11.59
C GLY A 777 29.71 6.19 -10.28
N PRO A 778 30.75 5.85 -9.50
CA PRO A 778 31.14 6.63 -8.33
C PRO A 778 31.34 8.10 -8.70
N LYS A 779 30.64 9.02 -8.01
CA LYS A 779 30.62 10.47 -8.27
C LYS A 779 30.21 10.88 -9.69
N LYS A 780 29.50 10.00 -10.42
CA LYS A 780 29.08 10.24 -11.81
C LYS A 780 27.59 9.99 -11.98
N ILE A 781 26.93 10.95 -12.62
CA ILE A 781 25.49 10.98 -12.81
C ILE A 781 25.15 11.03 -14.29
N ASP A 782 24.13 10.29 -14.67
CA ASP A 782 23.48 10.37 -15.96
C ASP A 782 22.10 11.04 -15.78
N LEU A 783 21.75 11.98 -16.67
CA LEU A 783 20.44 12.64 -16.68
C LEU A 783 19.59 12.14 -17.85
N TYR A 784 18.33 11.88 -17.56
CA TYR A 784 17.35 11.34 -18.50
C TYR A 784 16.14 12.25 -18.64
N TYR A 785 15.56 12.27 -19.84
CA TYR A 785 14.21 12.78 -20.09
C TYR A 785 13.33 11.63 -20.59
N GLY A 786 12.34 11.24 -19.79
CA GLY A 786 11.63 9.98 -19.96
C GLY A 786 12.62 8.79 -19.99
N LYS A 787 12.70 8.12 -21.13
CA LYS A 787 13.59 6.97 -21.36
C LYS A 787 14.90 7.33 -22.07
N GLU A 788 15.03 8.57 -22.54
CA GLU A 788 16.17 9.04 -23.31
C GLU A 788 17.29 9.52 -22.37
N LEU A 789 18.51 9.03 -22.60
CA LEU A 789 19.72 9.52 -21.93
C LEU A 789 20.14 10.83 -22.59
N VAL A 790 20.00 11.95 -21.89
CA VAL A 790 20.27 13.28 -22.44
C VAL A 790 21.70 13.73 -22.14
N GLU A 791 22.18 13.46 -20.93
CA GLU A 791 23.54 13.82 -20.51
C GLU A 791 24.16 12.67 -19.71
N ARG A 792 25.46 12.45 -19.89
CA ARG A 792 26.16 11.26 -19.39
C ARG A 792 27.42 11.63 -18.61
N ASN A 793 27.68 10.89 -17.53
CA ASN A 793 28.88 11.01 -16.71
C ASN A 793 29.14 12.42 -16.16
N ILE A 794 28.07 13.15 -15.81
CA ILE A 794 28.16 14.46 -15.17
C ILE A 794 28.78 14.27 -13.77
N PRO A 795 29.74 15.13 -13.36
CA PRO A 795 30.18 15.18 -11.97
C PRO A 795 28.99 15.38 -11.02
N GLU A 796 28.97 14.60 -9.92
CA GLU A 796 27.86 14.63 -8.93
C GLU A 796 27.56 16.04 -8.39
N GLU A 797 28.60 16.86 -8.21
CA GLU A 797 28.53 18.22 -7.68
C GLU A 797 27.72 19.18 -8.58
N ASP A 798 27.87 19.04 -9.91
CA ASP A 798 27.22 19.88 -10.91
C ASP A 798 25.83 19.35 -11.33
N ALA A 799 25.55 18.08 -11.05
CA ALA A 799 24.41 17.36 -11.62
C ALA A 799 23.05 17.91 -11.19
N CYS A 800 22.93 18.54 -10.01
CA CYS A 800 21.68 19.17 -9.58
C CYS A 800 21.34 20.42 -10.41
N ASP A 801 22.34 21.22 -10.75
CA ASP A 801 22.14 22.45 -11.52
C ASP A 801 21.84 22.08 -12.98
N LYS A 802 22.54 21.07 -13.52
CA LYS A 802 22.23 20.47 -14.82
C LYS A 802 20.81 19.90 -14.90
N LEU A 803 20.31 19.29 -13.83
CA LEU A 803 18.92 18.85 -13.77
C LEU A 803 17.93 20.03 -13.88
N VAL A 804 18.20 21.16 -13.23
CA VAL A 804 17.37 22.37 -13.34
C VAL A 804 17.41 22.94 -14.76
N GLU A 805 18.59 23.04 -15.38
CA GLU A 805 18.75 23.44 -16.78
C GLU A 805 17.95 22.53 -17.72
N LEU A 806 17.99 21.22 -17.49
CA LEU A 806 17.23 20.23 -18.25
C LEU A 806 15.71 20.45 -18.10
N ILE A 807 15.23 20.68 -16.88
CA ILE A 807 13.80 20.95 -16.62
C ILE A 807 13.34 22.22 -17.35
N LYS A 808 14.17 23.27 -17.34
CA LYS A 808 13.92 24.52 -18.08
C LYS A 808 13.89 24.27 -19.58
N LYS A 809 14.84 23.51 -20.12
CA LYS A 809 14.93 23.15 -21.55
C LYS A 809 13.66 22.47 -22.07
N TYR A 810 13.00 21.67 -21.24
CA TYR A 810 11.74 20.98 -21.60
C TYR A 810 10.47 21.75 -21.17
N ASN A 811 10.57 23.05 -20.87
CA ASN A 811 9.44 23.94 -20.52
C ASN A 811 8.57 23.41 -19.36
N LYS A 812 9.20 22.75 -18.38
CA LYS A 812 8.52 22.23 -17.17
C LYS A 812 8.91 23.00 -15.90
N TRP A 813 9.70 24.07 -16.04
CA TRP A 813 10.02 24.97 -14.94
C TRP A 813 8.92 26.03 -14.80
N GLN A 814 8.53 26.31 -13.56
CA GLN A 814 7.66 27.40 -13.16
C GLN A 814 8.35 28.07 -11.99
N ASP A 815 8.48 29.39 -11.99
CA ASP A 815 9.14 30.07 -10.87
C ASP A 815 8.31 29.91 -9.57
N PRO A 816 8.97 29.73 -8.41
CA PRO A 816 8.35 29.34 -7.15
C PRO A 816 7.45 30.40 -6.51
#